data_AF-A0A0C3AD12-F1
#
_entry.id   AF-A0A0C3AD12-F1
#
_cell.length_a   1.000
_cell.length_b   1.000
_cell.length_c   1.000
_cell.angle_alpha   90.00
_cell.angle_beta   90.00
_cell.angle_gamma   90.00
#
_symmetry.space_group_name_H-M   'P 1'
#
loop_
_entity.id
_entity.type
_entity.pdbx_description
1 polymer ?
#
loop_
_entity_poly.entity_id
_entity_poly.type
_entity_poly.pdbx_seq_one_letter_code
_entity_poly.pdbx_strand_id
1 'polypeptide(L)'
;MSNTLCLNCTVVGATHHIFQVKIASTNTASALLKAIKDEKSSKVCDIDDGDLALYDVSLPINVQVEPDILKDILGSKHPLQPTIQLSAIFAAPLYYQQLHIIVVVLSKLQVTLPELITLNFLVCLRDNPRRWSFPITIDRNKRVFDLKVVIKKKRSPEFDHLPVTALDLYLPSLPRDDKFQQWVDGPDLDGQRPLDPLQTLAENFPRVPEKSHLHVIVHPAPPCQVMPLIEERASYLAKNRAGDSSIGASLAKFSDTQKNDVYLCHRPFEAYDPLPVTLREPIFSEFVDDCRACEPTGEDSRFVHELSRQMARSYFSVEKRMETFRRLFSSYTATASSTQFVTDGDLVAGKFLVAIAVGTKETGTDNNDPFAQGLIRYHQFIKQLNNSRGIVTQLRSVIPCFHIVVFGACVGIAGSVFTTKIQYDALVPIIPLFCHPTDDMQEMAARTFGALKIALEKLTDMYSKPILFLVTPTWSPLCPYRRHYTDSNNDTETFTYNMNQDFRRNLVFFGKTDRGVPICIKFVKRYSPEAHRFCARKGHAPELIAYEKLPGAWYMVVMGALAIYPYSRRIGSYKHFTPHFYPSLELKQLEEAVTALIGDLHNEGYVHGDLRDVNLLVRHDAQDKIKDFMLIDFDWAGEVHKTRYPRLVDRELVRRPSGAQDGMEILKDHDLEMLHFLFHPYG
;
A
#
# COMPACT_ATOMS: atom_id res chain seq x y z
N MET A 1 35.11 36.33 -47.82
CA MET A 1 34.59 37.56 -47.19
C MET A 1 34.26 37.21 -45.76
N SER A 2 34.84 37.86 -44.75
CA SER A 2 34.52 37.56 -43.35
C SER A 2 33.12 38.06 -43.03
N ASN A 3 32.16 37.14 -42.82
CA ASN A 3 30.80 37.50 -42.39
C ASN A 3 30.82 37.94 -40.92
N THR A 4 31.14 39.20 -40.69
CA THR A 4 31.07 39.85 -39.37
C THR A 4 29.64 40.32 -39.10
N LEU A 5 29.05 39.90 -37.99
CA LEU A 5 27.76 40.33 -37.49
C LEU A 5 27.93 41.58 -36.60
N CYS A 6 27.01 42.53 -36.73
CA CYS A 6 26.87 43.67 -35.81
C CYS A 6 25.59 43.47 -34.99
N LEU A 7 25.72 43.06 -33.73
CA LEU A 7 24.60 42.72 -32.85
C LEU A 7 24.29 43.86 -31.88
N ASN A 8 23.03 44.29 -31.79
CA ASN A 8 22.57 45.24 -30.78
C ASN A 8 22.23 44.44 -29.52
N CYS A 9 22.92 44.71 -28.43
CA CYS A 9 22.85 43.97 -27.17
C CYS A 9 22.41 44.88 -26.02
N THR A 10 21.73 44.32 -25.03
CA THR A 10 21.41 44.99 -23.75
C THR A 10 21.60 44.05 -22.57
N VAL A 11 21.90 44.60 -21.39
CA VAL A 11 22.06 43.84 -20.14
C VAL A 11 20.96 44.25 -19.17
N VAL A 12 20.22 43.27 -18.66
CA VAL A 12 19.10 43.48 -17.75
C VAL A 12 19.62 43.77 -16.33
N GLY A 13 19.15 44.86 -15.73
CA GLY A 13 19.54 45.28 -14.38
C GLY A 13 20.64 46.35 -14.30
N ALA A 14 20.95 47.03 -15.41
CA ALA A 14 21.76 48.25 -15.44
C ALA A 14 21.08 49.33 -16.30
N THR A 15 21.40 50.61 -16.09
CA THR A 15 20.83 51.74 -16.86
C THR A 15 20.79 51.47 -18.37
N HIS A 16 19.58 51.49 -18.96
CA HIS A 16 19.22 51.02 -20.29
C HIS A 16 20.01 51.70 -21.41
N HIS A 17 21.16 51.11 -21.75
CA HIS A 17 21.96 51.52 -22.90
C HIS A 17 22.21 50.32 -23.79
N ILE A 18 21.56 50.30 -24.96
CA ILE A 18 21.84 49.36 -26.03
C ILE A 18 23.23 49.68 -26.59
N PHE A 19 24.03 48.65 -26.81
CA PHE A 19 25.38 48.76 -27.37
C PHE A 19 25.57 47.74 -28.48
N GLN A 20 26.53 48.00 -29.37
CA GLN A 20 26.80 47.13 -30.51
C GLN A 20 28.03 46.27 -30.26
N VAL A 21 27.93 44.99 -30.58
CA VAL A 21 29.07 44.06 -30.55
C VAL A 21 29.33 43.53 -31.96
N LYS A 22 30.58 43.62 -32.40
CA LYS A 22 31.04 43.08 -33.69
C LYS A 22 31.71 41.74 -33.50
N ILE A 23 31.19 40.69 -34.13
CA ILE A 23 31.70 39.32 -33.97
C ILE A 23 31.57 38.53 -35.27
N ALA A 24 32.47 37.57 -35.54
CA ALA A 24 32.33 36.73 -36.73
C ALA A 24 31.14 35.76 -36.57
N SER A 25 30.35 35.59 -37.63
CA SER A 25 29.22 34.65 -37.65
C SER A 25 29.61 33.19 -37.40
N THR A 26 30.87 32.81 -37.60
CA THR A 26 31.42 31.48 -37.28
C THR A 26 31.73 31.28 -35.80
N ASN A 27 31.69 32.34 -34.98
CA ASN A 27 31.88 32.22 -33.54
C ASN A 27 30.64 31.64 -32.83
N THR A 28 30.83 31.20 -31.59
CA THR A 28 29.77 30.62 -30.75
C THR A 28 29.12 31.66 -29.84
N ALA A 29 27.98 31.33 -29.25
CA ALA A 29 27.34 32.15 -28.23
C ALA A 29 28.26 32.41 -27.01
N SER A 30 29.12 31.46 -26.63
CA SER A 30 30.14 31.67 -25.58
C SER A 30 31.17 32.73 -25.97
N ALA A 31 31.63 32.72 -27.23
CA ALA A 31 32.54 33.77 -27.72
C ALA A 31 31.85 35.15 -27.79
N LEU A 32 30.54 35.19 -28.08
CA LEU A 32 29.73 36.41 -28.00
C LEU A 32 29.60 36.92 -26.56
N LEU A 33 29.37 36.05 -25.58
CA LEU A 33 29.32 36.42 -24.17
C LEU A 33 30.63 37.06 -23.72
N LYS A 34 31.77 36.47 -24.14
CA LYS A 34 33.10 37.03 -23.87
C LYS A 34 33.29 38.41 -24.52
N ALA A 35 32.90 38.56 -25.79
CA ALA A 35 32.96 39.86 -26.47
C ALA A 35 32.08 40.93 -25.79
N ILE A 36 30.89 40.55 -25.30
CA ILE A 36 30.02 41.44 -24.52
C ILE A 36 30.69 41.85 -23.20
N LYS A 37 31.36 40.93 -22.51
CA LYS A 37 32.11 41.22 -21.27
C LYS A 37 33.26 42.19 -21.54
N ASP A 38 34.00 42.00 -22.62
CA ASP A 38 35.11 42.88 -23.00
C ASP A 38 34.61 44.30 -23.33
N GLU A 39 33.47 44.41 -24.03
CA GLU A 39 32.89 45.69 -24.47
C GLU A 39 32.11 46.44 -23.38
N LYS A 40 31.63 45.74 -22.34
CA LYS A 40 30.96 46.31 -21.15
C LYS A 40 31.61 45.88 -19.83
N SER A 41 32.94 45.97 -19.78
CA SER A 41 33.78 45.56 -18.65
C SER A 41 33.30 46.12 -17.28
N SER A 42 32.81 47.36 -17.19
CA SER A 42 32.41 47.95 -15.90
C SER A 42 31.09 47.44 -15.29
N LYS A 43 30.30 46.60 -15.99
CA LYS A 43 28.96 46.17 -15.54
C LYS A 43 28.75 44.66 -15.42
N VAL A 44 29.56 43.86 -16.12
CA VAL A 44 29.38 42.40 -16.22
C VAL A 44 30.69 41.60 -16.08
N CYS A 45 31.83 42.28 -15.88
CA CYS A 45 33.14 41.63 -15.71
C CYS A 45 33.21 40.76 -14.45
N ASP A 46 32.59 41.19 -13.35
CA ASP A 46 32.68 40.54 -12.04
C ASP A 46 31.66 39.40 -11.82
N ILE A 47 30.82 39.12 -12.83
CA ILE A 47 29.79 38.08 -12.76
C ILE A 47 30.33 36.81 -13.43
N ASP A 48 30.18 35.65 -12.79
CA ASP A 48 30.61 34.37 -13.37
C ASP A 48 29.87 34.08 -14.69
N ASP A 49 30.56 33.46 -15.65
CA ASP A 49 29.98 33.08 -16.95
C ASP A 49 28.75 32.17 -16.77
N GLY A 50 28.74 31.33 -15.72
CA GLY A 50 27.61 30.46 -15.37
C GLY A 50 26.36 31.20 -14.86
N ASP A 51 26.51 32.45 -14.47
CA ASP A 51 25.43 33.30 -13.93
C ASP A 51 24.82 34.24 -14.98
N LEU A 52 25.29 34.17 -16.23
CA LEU A 52 24.81 34.97 -17.35
C LEU A 52 24.14 34.11 -18.43
N ALA A 53 22.95 34.51 -18.85
CA ALA A 53 22.22 33.86 -19.92
C ALA A 53 21.96 34.83 -21.09
N LEU A 54 22.27 34.40 -22.31
CA LEU A 54 21.98 35.14 -23.55
C LEU A 54 20.65 34.67 -24.15
N TYR A 55 19.81 35.60 -24.57
CA TYR A 55 18.56 35.33 -25.29
C TYR A 55 18.57 36.06 -26.62
N ASP A 56 18.25 35.36 -27.71
CA ASP A 56 17.97 36.02 -28.99
C ASP A 56 16.60 36.70 -28.95
N VAL A 57 16.54 37.93 -29.43
CA VAL A 57 15.30 38.69 -29.51
C VAL A 57 15.22 39.43 -30.83
N SER A 58 14.01 39.85 -31.18
CA SER A 58 13.75 40.69 -32.37
C SER A 58 12.81 41.81 -31.96
N LEU A 59 13.29 42.67 -31.05
CA LEU A 59 12.50 43.76 -30.48
C LEU A 59 12.95 45.10 -31.06
N PRO A 60 12.06 46.07 -31.31
CA PRO A 60 12.47 47.42 -31.70
C PRO A 60 13.36 48.08 -30.62
N ILE A 61 14.42 48.79 -31.03
CA ILE A 61 15.41 49.43 -30.13
C ILE A 61 14.78 50.45 -29.16
N ASN A 62 13.58 50.97 -29.46
CA ASN A 62 12.84 51.91 -28.61
C ASN A 62 12.04 51.26 -27.48
N VAL A 63 12.00 49.92 -27.38
CA VAL A 63 11.30 49.21 -26.31
C VAL A 63 12.12 49.26 -25.02
N GLN A 64 11.57 49.87 -23.98
CA GLN A 64 12.11 49.73 -22.63
C GLN A 64 11.83 48.31 -22.13
N VAL A 65 12.87 47.51 -21.92
CA VAL A 65 12.72 46.15 -21.39
C VAL A 65 12.42 46.26 -19.89
N GLU A 66 11.13 46.30 -19.55
CA GLU A 66 10.62 46.25 -18.18
C GLU A 66 10.58 44.80 -17.64
N PRO A 67 10.57 44.60 -16.30
CA PRO A 67 10.58 43.26 -15.69
C PRO A 67 9.45 42.33 -16.16
N ASP A 68 8.27 42.88 -16.47
CA ASP A 68 7.12 42.07 -16.91
C ASP A 68 7.24 41.64 -18.38
N ILE A 69 7.78 42.51 -19.26
CA ILE A 69 8.15 42.13 -20.64
C ILE A 69 9.26 41.06 -20.61
N LEU A 70 10.18 41.15 -19.65
CA LEU A 70 11.21 40.14 -19.40
C LEU A 70 10.62 38.78 -19.01
N LYS A 71 9.58 38.73 -18.18
CA LYS A 71 8.90 37.47 -17.83
C LYS A 71 8.25 36.84 -19.06
N ASP A 72 7.62 37.63 -19.93
CA ASP A 72 7.00 37.11 -21.15
C ASP A 72 8.05 36.60 -22.16
N ILE A 73 9.20 37.29 -22.28
CA ILE A 73 10.32 36.86 -23.13
C ILE A 73 10.98 35.59 -22.56
N LEU A 74 11.22 35.54 -21.24
CA LEU A 74 11.83 34.38 -20.56
C LEU A 74 10.89 33.18 -20.46
N GLY A 75 9.58 33.42 -20.43
CA GLY A 75 8.56 32.37 -20.39
C GLY A 75 8.33 31.68 -21.73
N SER A 76 8.67 32.35 -22.84
CA SER A 76 8.44 31.84 -24.21
C SER A 76 9.71 31.45 -24.97
N LYS A 77 10.91 31.82 -24.47
CA LYS A 77 12.20 31.53 -25.12
C LYS A 77 13.20 30.85 -24.19
N HIS A 78 14.03 29.97 -24.76
CA HIS A 78 15.15 29.35 -24.07
C HIS A 78 16.45 30.16 -24.25
N PRO A 79 17.38 30.14 -23.29
CA PRO A 79 18.68 30.77 -23.45
C PRO A 79 19.51 30.06 -24.53
N LEU A 80 20.35 30.83 -25.21
CA LEU A 80 21.24 30.34 -26.25
C LEU A 80 22.26 29.35 -25.66
N GLN A 81 22.37 28.19 -26.30
CA GLN A 81 23.34 27.16 -25.91
C GLN A 81 24.78 27.69 -26.13
N PRO A 82 25.71 27.57 -25.17
CA PRO A 82 27.05 28.17 -25.30
C PRO A 82 27.85 27.77 -26.55
N THR A 83 27.59 26.56 -27.08
CA THR A 83 28.26 25.97 -28.23
C THR A 83 27.60 26.28 -29.58
N ILE A 84 26.40 26.87 -29.59
CA ILE A 84 25.69 27.17 -30.84
C ILE A 84 26.46 28.24 -31.63
N GLN A 85 26.59 28.03 -32.95
CA GLN A 85 27.20 29.02 -33.84
C GLN A 85 26.22 30.16 -34.13
N LEU A 86 26.73 31.39 -34.16
CA LEU A 86 25.90 32.58 -34.40
C LEU A 86 25.26 32.58 -35.79
N SER A 87 25.89 31.97 -36.79
CA SER A 87 25.34 31.75 -38.12
C SER A 87 24.04 30.94 -38.13
N ALA A 88 23.85 30.03 -37.17
CA ALA A 88 22.64 29.23 -37.04
C ALA A 88 21.49 30.02 -36.39
N ILE A 89 21.81 30.96 -35.50
CA ILE A 89 20.82 31.82 -34.83
C ILE A 89 20.41 32.98 -35.75
N PHE A 90 21.39 33.63 -36.38
CA PHE A 90 21.21 34.81 -37.21
C PHE A 90 21.40 34.48 -38.69
N ALA A 91 20.65 33.48 -39.16
CA ALA A 91 20.65 33.07 -40.57
C ALA A 91 19.93 34.09 -41.48
N ALA A 92 19.06 34.92 -40.91
CA ALA A 92 18.35 36.00 -41.61
C ALA A 92 19.10 37.35 -41.50
N PRO A 93 18.88 38.30 -42.44
CA PRO A 93 19.49 39.62 -42.38
C PRO A 93 19.12 40.36 -41.08
N LEU A 94 20.11 40.90 -40.38
CA LEU A 94 19.91 41.69 -39.17
C LEU A 94 19.40 43.08 -39.52
N TYR A 95 18.34 43.52 -38.84
CA TYR A 95 17.80 44.87 -39.01
C TYR A 95 18.43 45.82 -37.99
N TYR A 96 19.08 46.89 -38.47
CA TYR A 96 19.79 47.85 -37.61
C TYR A 96 18.92 48.53 -36.53
N GLN A 97 17.60 48.53 -36.69
CA GLN A 97 16.64 49.11 -35.74
C GLN A 97 16.08 48.11 -34.71
N GLN A 98 16.63 46.88 -34.65
CA GLN A 98 16.21 45.85 -33.70
C GLN A 98 17.29 45.54 -32.67
N LEU A 99 16.85 45.27 -31.44
CA LEU A 99 17.61 44.61 -30.40
C LEU A 99 17.72 43.12 -30.76
N HIS A 100 18.93 42.58 -30.73
CA HIS A 100 19.23 41.23 -31.17
C HIS A 100 19.51 40.28 -30.00
N ILE A 101 20.11 40.77 -28.91
CA ILE A 101 20.50 39.96 -27.75
C ILE A 101 20.14 40.66 -26.43
N ILE A 102 19.56 39.89 -25.51
CA ILE A 102 19.39 40.28 -24.10
C ILE A 102 20.29 39.40 -23.23
N VAL A 103 21.06 40.03 -22.35
CA VAL A 103 21.85 39.35 -21.31
C VAL A 103 21.14 39.46 -19.96
N VAL A 104 20.88 38.32 -19.33
CA VAL A 104 20.19 38.23 -18.04
C VAL A 104 21.12 37.66 -16.98
N VAL A 105 21.16 38.32 -15.81
CA VAL A 105 21.90 37.86 -14.62
C VAL A 105 21.00 36.96 -13.78
N LEU A 106 21.31 35.67 -13.71
CA LEU A 106 20.47 34.65 -13.06
C LEU A 106 20.42 34.82 -11.53
N SER A 107 21.53 35.23 -10.91
CA SER A 107 21.61 35.42 -9.45
C SER A 107 20.75 36.58 -8.90
N LYS A 108 20.24 37.46 -9.77
CA LYS A 108 19.28 38.52 -9.39
C LYS A 108 17.81 38.11 -9.53
N LEU A 109 17.52 36.91 -10.05
CA LEU A 109 16.18 36.32 -10.08
C LEU A 109 15.97 35.46 -8.83
N GLN A 110 15.50 36.08 -7.73
CA GLN A 110 14.99 35.30 -6.59
C GLN A 110 13.65 34.64 -6.97
N VAL A 111 13.69 33.40 -7.45
CA VAL A 111 12.52 32.52 -7.54
C VAL A 111 12.68 31.41 -6.51
N THR A 112 12.13 31.61 -5.32
CA THR A 112 11.95 30.54 -4.33
C THR A 112 10.92 29.56 -4.86
N LEU A 113 11.37 28.32 -5.13
CA LEU A 113 10.48 27.25 -5.55
C LEU A 113 9.65 26.75 -4.35
N PRO A 114 8.36 26.42 -4.54
CA PRO A 114 7.49 25.93 -3.47
C PRO A 114 7.96 24.59 -2.90
N GLU A 115 7.75 24.36 -1.59
CA GLU A 115 8.09 23.11 -0.88
C GLU A 115 7.27 21.91 -1.38
N LEU A 116 6.02 22.13 -1.77
CA LEU A 116 5.15 21.11 -2.34
C LEU A 116 5.21 21.16 -3.87
N ILE A 117 5.37 19.98 -4.48
CA ILE A 117 5.32 19.78 -5.92
C ILE A 117 4.04 19.04 -6.30
N THR A 118 3.31 19.55 -7.31
CA THR A 118 2.15 18.87 -7.89
C THR A 118 2.54 18.29 -9.23
N LEU A 119 2.42 16.97 -9.35
CA LEU A 119 2.80 16.21 -10.53
C LEU A 119 1.56 15.56 -11.13
N ASN A 120 1.51 15.51 -12.47
CA ASN A 120 0.43 14.89 -13.23
C ASN A 120 0.94 13.54 -13.71
N PHE A 121 0.23 12.48 -13.37
CA PHE A 121 0.62 11.11 -13.66
C PHE A 121 -0.22 10.56 -14.81
N LEU A 122 0.32 9.62 -15.58
CA LEU A 122 -0.41 8.80 -16.55
C LEU A 122 -0.11 7.33 -16.28
N VAL A 123 -1.15 6.50 -16.22
CA VAL A 123 -0.95 5.05 -16.06
C VAL A 123 -0.91 4.37 -17.42
N CYS A 124 0.20 3.69 -17.73
CA CYS A 124 0.36 2.89 -18.93
C CYS A 124 0.19 1.41 -18.58
N LEU A 125 -1.02 0.88 -18.73
CA LEU A 125 -1.27 -0.57 -18.75
C LEU A 125 -1.08 -1.07 -20.19
N ARG A 126 -0.36 -2.19 -20.38
CA ARG A 126 0.04 -2.70 -21.70
C ARG A 126 -1.12 -2.96 -22.68
N ASP A 127 -2.37 -2.96 -22.22
CA ASP A 127 -3.49 -3.49 -22.99
C ASP A 127 -4.75 -2.59 -23.06
N ASN A 128 -4.64 -1.25 -23.04
CA ASN A 128 -5.81 -0.40 -23.33
C ASN A 128 -5.48 1.00 -23.94
N PRO A 129 -6.30 1.53 -24.88
CA PRO A 129 -6.09 2.84 -25.53
C PRO A 129 -6.71 4.04 -24.78
N ARG A 130 -7.21 3.89 -23.54
CA ARG A 130 -7.74 5.04 -22.77
C ARG A 130 -6.99 5.20 -21.47
N ARG A 131 -6.08 6.18 -21.47
CA ARG A 131 -5.12 6.44 -20.39
C ARG A 131 -5.63 7.55 -19.48
N TRP A 132 -5.76 7.26 -18.18
CA TRP A 132 -6.19 8.25 -17.19
C TRP A 132 -5.00 9.00 -16.62
N SER A 133 -5.17 10.30 -16.43
CA SER A 133 -4.22 11.13 -15.71
C SER A 133 -4.81 11.69 -14.44
N PHE A 134 -3.99 11.78 -13.40
CA PHE A 134 -4.38 12.30 -12.09
C PHE A 134 -3.24 13.10 -11.47
N PRO A 135 -3.53 14.14 -10.67
CA PRO A 135 -2.53 14.89 -9.95
C PRO A 135 -2.18 14.24 -8.60
N ILE A 136 -0.92 14.32 -8.18
CA ILE A 136 -0.48 14.09 -6.80
C ILE A 136 0.35 15.30 -6.36
N THR A 137 0.02 15.83 -5.18
CA THR A 137 0.82 16.83 -4.48
C THR A 137 1.63 16.15 -3.38
N ILE A 138 2.94 16.38 -3.37
CA ILE A 138 3.88 15.76 -2.42
C ILE A 138 5.03 16.74 -2.13
N ASP A 139 5.66 16.62 -0.97
CA ASP A 139 6.87 17.38 -0.64
C ASP A 139 8.01 17.03 -1.60
N ARG A 140 8.64 18.04 -2.20
CA ARG A 140 9.70 17.88 -3.18
C ARG A 140 10.98 17.22 -2.64
N ASN A 141 11.19 17.25 -1.33
CA ASN A 141 12.34 16.64 -0.68
C ASN A 141 12.15 15.14 -0.42
N LYS A 142 10.93 14.62 -0.65
CA LYS A 142 10.64 13.18 -0.57
C LYS A 142 11.31 12.42 -1.71
N ARG A 143 11.56 11.14 -1.48
CA ARG A 143 12.16 10.25 -2.48
C ARG A 143 11.15 9.79 -3.50
N VAL A 144 11.64 9.37 -4.67
CA VAL A 144 10.83 8.69 -5.68
C VAL A 144 10.14 7.45 -5.08
N PHE A 145 10.78 6.74 -4.14
CA PHE A 145 10.13 5.64 -3.41
C PHE A 145 8.89 6.10 -2.63
N ASP A 146 8.97 7.22 -1.92
CA ASP A 146 7.83 7.79 -1.19
C ASP A 146 6.71 8.16 -2.16
N LEU A 147 7.06 8.70 -3.32
CA LEU A 147 6.10 8.97 -4.39
C LEU A 147 5.42 7.69 -4.89
N LYS A 148 6.15 6.58 -5.07
CA LYS A 148 5.55 5.27 -5.43
C LYS A 148 4.55 4.80 -4.36
N VAL A 149 4.85 5.01 -3.07
CA VAL A 149 3.92 4.71 -1.96
C VAL A 149 2.66 5.57 -2.06
N VAL A 150 2.80 6.88 -2.28
CA VAL A 150 1.66 7.80 -2.43
C VAL A 150 0.82 7.45 -3.66
N ILE A 151 1.43 7.11 -4.79
CA ILE A 151 0.72 6.65 -6.00
C ILE A 151 -0.13 5.42 -5.70
N LYS A 152 0.44 4.42 -5.01
CA LYS A 152 -0.32 3.22 -4.64
C LYS A 152 -1.48 3.53 -3.71
N LYS A 153 -1.26 4.35 -2.70
CA LYS A 153 -2.31 4.73 -1.76
C LYS A 153 -3.41 5.54 -2.45
N LYS A 154 -3.05 6.45 -3.36
CA LYS A 154 -3.99 7.26 -4.15
C LYS A 154 -4.79 6.44 -5.15
N ARG A 155 -4.19 5.39 -5.71
CA ARG A 155 -4.82 4.46 -6.68
C ARG A 155 -5.17 3.12 -6.04
N SER A 156 -5.40 3.07 -4.73
CA SER A 156 -5.97 1.88 -4.09
C SER A 156 -7.42 1.73 -4.58
N PRO A 157 -7.88 0.54 -5.01
CA PRO A 157 -7.20 -0.76 -4.93
C PRO A 157 -6.38 -1.16 -6.16
N GLU A 158 -6.38 -0.36 -7.22
CA GLU A 158 -5.81 -0.68 -8.54
C GLU A 158 -4.36 -1.19 -8.47
N PHE A 159 -3.48 -0.56 -7.70
CA PHE A 159 -2.07 -0.99 -7.56
C PHE A 159 -1.78 -1.76 -6.26
N ASP A 160 -2.81 -2.11 -5.49
CA ASP A 160 -2.62 -2.77 -4.19
C ASP A 160 -2.07 -4.19 -4.33
N HIS A 161 -2.18 -4.82 -5.49
CA HIS A 161 -1.57 -6.12 -5.74
C HIS A 161 -0.05 -6.04 -5.95
N LEU A 162 0.45 -4.93 -6.50
CA LEU A 162 1.86 -4.82 -6.84
C LEU A 162 2.69 -4.49 -5.59
N PRO A 163 3.90 -5.04 -5.40
CA PRO A 163 4.85 -4.46 -4.45
C PRO A 163 5.19 -3.04 -4.92
N VAL A 164 5.51 -2.13 -4.00
CA VAL A 164 5.85 -0.72 -4.34
C VAL A 164 7.00 -0.67 -5.37
N THR A 165 7.90 -1.64 -5.28
CA THR A 165 9.04 -1.83 -6.18
C THR A 165 8.68 -2.27 -7.59
N ALA A 166 7.48 -2.82 -7.82
CA ALA A 166 7.01 -3.23 -9.16
C ALA A 166 6.31 -2.11 -9.93
N LEU A 167 6.33 -0.88 -9.41
CA LEU A 167 5.90 0.31 -10.13
C LEU A 167 7.12 1.02 -10.69
N ASP A 168 7.28 1.04 -11.99
CA ASP A 168 8.29 1.83 -12.67
C ASP A 168 7.72 3.20 -13.03
N LEU A 169 8.47 4.26 -12.71
CA LEU A 169 8.10 5.64 -12.97
C LEU A 169 9.01 6.20 -14.05
N TYR A 170 8.44 6.81 -15.10
CA TYR A 170 9.20 7.42 -16.20
C TYR A 170 8.89 8.91 -16.32
N LEU A 171 9.86 9.72 -16.75
CA LEU A 171 9.73 11.16 -16.97
C LEU A 171 9.54 11.47 -18.47
N PRO A 172 8.29 11.57 -18.97
CA PRO A 172 8.07 11.98 -20.34
C PRO A 172 8.25 13.50 -20.56
N SER A 173 7.91 14.33 -19.56
CA SER A 173 7.83 15.81 -19.64
C SER A 173 7.25 16.31 -20.98
N LEU A 174 6.01 15.92 -21.28
CA LEU A 174 5.33 16.24 -22.55
C LEU A 174 4.24 17.31 -22.38
N PRO A 175 4.13 18.28 -23.31
CA PRO A 175 2.97 19.15 -23.42
C PRO A 175 1.70 18.34 -23.72
N ARG A 176 0.55 18.75 -23.19
CA ARG A 176 -0.76 18.26 -23.65
C ARG A 176 -1.17 18.99 -24.94
N ASP A 177 -0.54 18.65 -26.05
CA ASP A 177 -0.88 19.14 -27.39
C ASP A 177 -1.41 17.98 -28.29
N ASP A 178 -1.65 18.23 -29.57
CA ASP A 178 -2.15 17.18 -30.49
C ASP A 178 -1.16 15.99 -30.65
N LYS A 179 0.12 16.19 -30.29
CA LYS A 179 1.13 15.12 -30.26
C LYS A 179 1.04 14.28 -28.99
N PHE A 180 0.43 14.80 -27.92
CA PHE A 180 0.10 14.03 -26.71
C PHE A 180 -0.71 12.79 -27.07
N GLN A 181 -1.74 12.92 -27.91
CA GLN A 181 -2.59 11.79 -28.27
C GLN A 181 -1.83 10.71 -29.05
N GLN A 182 -0.98 11.11 -30.00
CA GLN A 182 -0.14 10.17 -30.78
C GLN A 182 0.87 9.42 -29.90
N TRP A 183 1.48 10.11 -28.93
CA TRP A 183 2.40 9.50 -27.96
C TRP A 183 1.66 8.61 -26.94
N VAL A 184 0.44 9.02 -26.56
CA VAL A 184 -0.51 8.29 -25.72
C VAL A 184 -1.07 7.05 -26.42
N ASP A 185 -0.84 6.83 -27.71
CA ASP A 185 -1.28 5.61 -28.40
C ASP A 185 -0.14 4.57 -28.52
N GLY A 186 1.14 4.97 -28.40
CA GLY A 186 2.30 4.07 -28.51
C GLY A 186 3.59 4.64 -27.91
N PRO A 187 3.77 4.60 -26.57
CA PRO A 187 4.93 5.17 -25.92
C PRO A 187 6.12 4.27 -26.18
N ASP A 188 7.10 4.78 -26.91
CA ASP A 188 8.39 4.14 -27.06
C ASP A 188 9.17 4.32 -25.74
N LEU A 189 9.00 3.35 -24.85
CA LEU A 189 9.76 3.24 -23.60
C LEU A 189 11.09 2.49 -23.80
N ASP A 190 11.38 2.01 -25.02
CA ASP A 190 12.63 1.30 -25.30
C ASP A 190 13.81 2.27 -25.16
N GLY A 191 14.70 1.96 -24.22
CA GLY A 191 15.89 2.77 -23.91
C GLY A 191 15.70 3.82 -22.82
N GLN A 192 14.48 4.05 -22.31
CA GLN A 192 14.27 4.93 -21.15
C GLN A 192 14.52 4.18 -19.83
N ARG A 193 15.26 4.82 -18.91
CA ARG A 193 15.47 4.28 -17.57
C ARG A 193 14.37 4.79 -16.62
N PRO A 194 13.81 3.92 -15.76
CA PRO A 194 12.89 4.37 -14.74
C PRO A 194 13.61 5.25 -13.70
N LEU A 195 12.84 6.11 -13.05
CA LEU A 195 13.30 6.94 -11.94
C LEU A 195 13.89 6.08 -10.83
N ASP A 196 15.08 6.47 -10.37
CA ASP A 196 15.75 5.80 -9.26
C ASP A 196 14.95 6.04 -7.96
N PRO A 197 14.48 4.98 -7.27
CA PRO A 197 13.75 5.11 -6.02
C PRO A 197 14.49 5.89 -4.92
N LEU A 198 15.83 5.97 -4.97
CA LEU A 198 16.65 6.64 -3.97
C LEU A 198 16.77 8.15 -4.18
N GLN A 199 16.53 8.64 -5.39
CA GLN A 199 16.59 10.07 -5.71
C GLN A 199 15.41 10.84 -5.13
N THR A 200 15.63 12.12 -4.85
CA THR A 200 14.56 13.03 -4.42
C THR A 200 13.73 13.53 -5.59
N LEU A 201 12.52 14.01 -5.32
CA LEU A 201 11.71 14.65 -6.34
C LEU A 201 12.31 15.99 -6.78
N ALA A 202 13.02 16.70 -5.90
CA ALA A 202 13.74 17.92 -6.23
C ALA A 202 14.87 17.70 -7.24
N GLU A 203 15.57 16.56 -7.16
CA GLU A 203 16.58 16.16 -8.15
C GLU A 203 15.96 15.86 -9.52
N ASN A 204 14.77 15.24 -9.52
CA ASN A 204 14.07 14.84 -10.75
C ASN A 204 13.25 15.97 -11.37
N PHE A 205 12.82 16.94 -10.55
CA PHE A 205 12.04 18.13 -10.94
C PHE A 205 12.70 19.40 -10.37
N PRO A 206 13.78 19.89 -10.98
CA PRO A 206 14.53 21.03 -10.47
C PRO A 206 13.79 22.38 -10.62
N ARG A 207 12.69 22.42 -11.39
CA ARG A 207 11.84 23.60 -11.62
C ARG A 207 10.38 23.28 -11.32
N VAL A 208 9.53 24.30 -11.16
CA VAL A 208 8.09 24.10 -10.99
C VAL A 208 7.53 23.42 -12.26
N PRO A 209 6.93 22.23 -12.13
CA PRO A 209 6.33 21.54 -13.27
C PRO A 209 5.11 22.31 -13.81
N GLU A 210 4.98 22.39 -15.13
CA GLU A 210 3.87 23.11 -15.77
C GLU A 210 2.55 22.39 -15.56
N LYS A 211 1.52 23.10 -15.06
CA LYS A 211 0.24 22.49 -14.68
C LYS A 211 -0.47 21.75 -15.82
N SER A 212 -0.23 22.14 -17.07
CA SER A 212 -0.79 21.55 -18.29
C SER A 212 -0.03 20.33 -18.80
N HIS A 213 1.16 20.03 -18.27
CA HIS A 213 2.02 18.96 -18.77
C HIS A 213 1.76 17.61 -18.09
N LEU A 214 2.09 16.54 -18.80
CA LEU A 214 2.23 15.22 -18.20
C LEU A 214 3.64 15.08 -17.63
N HIS A 215 3.73 14.76 -16.34
CA HIS A 215 5.00 14.79 -15.61
C HIS A 215 5.61 13.41 -15.41
N VAL A 216 4.79 12.41 -15.09
CA VAL A 216 5.27 11.06 -14.77
C VAL A 216 4.38 9.99 -15.38
N ILE A 217 4.97 8.88 -15.82
CA ILE A 217 4.25 7.70 -16.25
C ILE A 217 4.47 6.57 -15.29
N VAL A 218 3.38 5.92 -14.91
CA VAL A 218 3.39 4.74 -14.05
C VAL A 218 3.21 3.50 -14.92
N HIS A 219 4.21 2.64 -14.94
CA HIS A 219 4.17 1.34 -15.63
C HIS A 219 4.31 0.21 -14.61
N PRO A 220 3.31 -0.68 -14.48
CA PRO A 220 3.49 -1.94 -13.75
C PRO A 220 4.51 -2.83 -14.45
N ALA A 221 5.51 -3.31 -13.71
CA ALA A 221 6.37 -4.38 -14.19
C ALA A 221 5.50 -5.61 -14.56
N PRO A 222 5.85 -6.38 -15.62
CA PRO A 222 5.09 -7.56 -15.99
C PRO A 222 4.97 -8.53 -14.81
N PRO A 223 3.82 -9.19 -14.63
CA PRO A 223 3.65 -10.16 -13.56
C PRO A 223 4.75 -11.22 -13.69
N CYS A 224 5.55 -11.37 -12.62
CA CYS A 224 6.47 -12.48 -12.49
C CYS A 224 5.69 -13.77 -12.77
N GLN A 225 6.23 -14.66 -13.60
CA GLN A 225 5.62 -15.97 -13.86
C GLN A 225 5.19 -16.59 -12.53
N VAL A 226 3.90 -16.91 -12.39
CA VAL A 226 3.35 -17.47 -11.15
C VAL A 226 4.07 -18.81 -10.92
N MET A 227 5.00 -18.82 -9.98
CA MET A 227 5.67 -20.05 -9.58
C MET A 227 4.62 -20.96 -8.90
N PRO A 228 4.60 -22.26 -9.22
CA PRO A 228 3.82 -23.21 -8.44
C PRO A 228 4.15 -23.11 -6.94
N LEU A 229 3.13 -23.16 -6.08
CA LEU A 229 3.27 -23.02 -4.62
C LEU A 229 4.37 -23.92 -4.01
N ILE A 230 4.52 -25.14 -4.53
CA ILE A 230 5.55 -26.09 -4.09
C ILE A 230 6.94 -25.50 -4.32
N GLU A 231 7.17 -24.87 -5.47
CA GLU A 231 8.44 -24.24 -5.82
C GLU A 231 8.68 -22.97 -4.99
N GLU A 232 7.65 -22.17 -4.72
CA GLU A 232 7.78 -21.00 -3.83
C GLU A 232 8.21 -21.40 -2.42
N ARG A 233 7.54 -22.42 -1.85
CA ARG A 233 7.90 -22.98 -0.54
C ARG A 233 9.31 -23.56 -0.55
N ALA A 234 9.69 -24.30 -1.60
CA ALA A 234 11.02 -24.86 -1.73
C ALA A 234 12.09 -23.76 -1.83
N SER A 235 11.85 -22.74 -2.64
CA SER A 235 12.71 -21.57 -2.82
C SER A 235 12.91 -20.82 -1.50
N TYR A 236 11.83 -20.57 -0.75
CA TYR A 236 11.89 -19.96 0.58
C TYR A 236 12.79 -20.73 1.54
N LEU A 237 12.60 -22.06 1.63
CA LEU A 237 13.37 -22.91 2.54
C LEU A 237 14.82 -23.09 2.09
N ALA A 238 15.10 -23.04 0.78
CA ALA A 238 16.46 -23.09 0.25
C ALA A 238 17.22 -21.79 0.53
N LYS A 239 16.58 -20.63 0.30
CA LYS A 239 17.20 -19.30 0.44
C LYS A 239 17.48 -18.93 1.89
N ASN A 240 16.53 -19.18 2.79
CA ASN A 240 16.59 -18.67 4.16
C ASN A 240 17.10 -19.75 5.11
N ARG A 241 18.27 -19.58 5.75
CA ARG A 241 18.76 -20.53 6.77
C ARG A 241 18.23 -20.15 8.15
N ALA A 242 17.67 -21.13 8.87
CA ALA A 242 17.38 -20.98 10.29
C ALA A 242 18.69 -21.24 11.07
N GLY A 243 19.28 -20.18 11.63
CA GLY A 243 20.40 -20.30 12.57
C GLY A 243 19.95 -20.88 13.92
N ASP A 244 20.86 -20.96 14.89
CA ASP A 244 20.47 -21.28 16.28
C ASP A 244 19.40 -20.29 16.79
N SER A 245 18.37 -20.79 17.47
CA SER A 245 17.23 -19.96 17.87
C SER A 245 17.60 -18.88 18.88
N SER A 246 18.53 -19.17 19.79
CA SER A 246 19.00 -18.20 20.78
C SER A 246 19.91 -17.14 20.16
N ILE A 247 20.85 -17.56 19.29
CA ILE A 247 21.76 -16.63 18.59
C ILE A 247 20.99 -15.75 17.59
N GLY A 248 20.09 -16.36 16.82
CA GLY A 248 19.30 -15.67 15.81
C GLY A 248 18.28 -14.69 16.39
N ALA A 249 17.82 -14.93 17.62
CA ALA A 249 16.93 -14.03 18.35
C ALA A 249 17.65 -12.85 19.02
N SER A 250 18.98 -12.81 18.97
CA SER A 250 19.73 -11.64 19.44
C SER A 250 19.38 -10.41 18.60
N LEU A 251 19.39 -9.23 19.22
CA LEU A 251 18.96 -7.98 18.58
C LEU A 251 19.62 -7.75 17.21
N ALA A 252 20.95 -7.93 17.12
CA ALA A 252 21.69 -7.72 15.88
C ALA A 252 21.27 -8.70 14.77
N LYS A 253 21.17 -10.01 15.10
CA LYS A 253 20.83 -11.05 14.12
C LYS A 253 19.37 -10.99 13.70
N PHE A 254 18.47 -10.69 14.61
CA PHE A 254 17.06 -10.53 14.28
C PHE A 254 16.85 -9.28 13.43
N SER A 255 17.55 -8.18 13.73
CA SER A 255 17.53 -6.97 12.87
C SER A 255 17.99 -7.27 11.43
N ASP A 256 19.02 -8.09 11.24
CA ASP A 256 19.42 -8.50 9.89
C ASP A 256 18.37 -9.38 9.21
N THR A 257 17.71 -10.25 9.97
CA THR A 257 16.60 -11.09 9.47
C THR A 257 15.41 -10.23 9.01
N GLN A 258 15.13 -9.16 9.74
CA GLN A 258 14.11 -8.16 9.43
C GLN A 258 14.44 -7.39 8.14
N LYS A 259 15.67 -6.90 7.99
CA LYS A 259 16.12 -6.20 6.77
C LYS A 259 16.01 -7.06 5.52
N ASN A 260 16.18 -8.38 5.68
CA ASN A 260 16.11 -9.35 4.60
C ASN A 260 14.69 -9.89 4.34
N ASP A 261 13.66 -9.39 5.04
CA ASP A 261 12.25 -9.76 4.85
C ASP A 261 12.03 -11.30 4.88
N VAL A 262 12.67 -11.95 5.86
CA VAL A 262 12.65 -13.41 6.00
C VAL A 262 11.32 -13.91 6.59
N TYR A 263 10.68 -13.12 7.45
CA TYR A 263 9.45 -13.50 8.15
C TYR A 263 8.38 -12.41 8.04
N LEU A 264 7.12 -12.82 7.98
CA LEU A 264 5.97 -11.92 8.08
C LEU A 264 5.51 -11.91 9.54
N CYS A 265 6.08 -11.02 10.35
CA CYS A 265 5.90 -10.98 11.80
C CYS A 265 5.57 -9.59 12.37
N HIS A 266 5.14 -8.66 11.50
CA HIS A 266 4.89 -7.25 11.82
C HIS A 266 6.08 -6.49 12.39
N ARG A 267 7.29 -7.05 12.23
CA ARG A 267 8.55 -6.44 12.67
C ARG A 267 9.58 -6.55 11.53
N PRO A 268 9.90 -5.46 10.83
CA PRO A 268 9.33 -4.12 10.97
C PRO A 268 7.83 -4.12 10.60
N PHE A 269 7.11 -3.03 10.90
CA PHE A 269 5.65 -2.95 10.77
C PHE A 269 5.14 -3.41 9.40
N GLU A 270 5.92 -3.16 8.35
CA GLU A 270 5.63 -3.49 6.96
C GLU A 270 5.79 -4.98 6.61
N ALA A 271 6.47 -5.76 7.46
CA ALA A 271 6.67 -7.20 7.27
C ALA A 271 5.43 -8.00 7.70
N TYR A 272 4.33 -7.84 6.99
CA TYR A 272 3.07 -8.54 7.24
C TYR A 272 2.41 -9.04 5.96
N ASP A 273 1.59 -10.08 6.09
CA ASP A 273 0.60 -10.43 5.07
C ASP A 273 -0.75 -9.81 5.48
N PRO A 274 -1.45 -9.12 4.57
CA PRO A 274 -2.80 -8.63 4.84
C PRO A 274 -3.78 -9.71 5.30
N LEU A 275 -3.56 -10.97 4.90
CA LEU A 275 -4.34 -12.11 5.37
C LEU A 275 -3.76 -12.64 6.69
N PRO A 276 -4.43 -12.39 7.84
CA PRO A 276 -3.95 -12.78 9.16
C PRO A 276 -4.03 -14.29 9.37
N VAL A 277 -3.24 -14.82 10.31
CA VAL A 277 -3.26 -16.26 10.63
C VAL A 277 -4.65 -16.76 11.07
N THR A 278 -5.46 -15.89 11.69
CA THR A 278 -6.84 -16.19 12.09
C THR A 278 -7.80 -16.42 10.92
N LEU A 279 -7.49 -15.91 9.72
CA LEU A 279 -8.25 -16.25 8.50
C LEU A 279 -7.64 -17.42 7.73
N ARG A 280 -6.47 -17.93 8.13
CA ARG A 280 -5.81 -19.10 7.51
C ARG A 280 -6.06 -20.39 8.28
N GLU A 281 -6.21 -20.30 9.59
CA GLU A 281 -6.44 -21.44 10.48
C GLU A 281 -7.64 -21.15 11.40
N PRO A 282 -8.78 -21.87 11.26
CA PRO A 282 -9.95 -21.66 12.11
C PRO A 282 -9.64 -21.80 13.61
N ILE A 283 -8.79 -22.74 14.02
CA ILE A 283 -8.47 -22.96 15.44
C ILE A 283 -7.90 -21.70 16.11
N PHE A 284 -7.10 -20.90 15.39
CA PHE A 284 -6.59 -19.62 15.91
C PHE A 284 -7.69 -18.59 16.10
N SER A 285 -8.67 -18.54 15.19
CA SER A 285 -9.78 -17.60 15.31
C SER A 285 -10.77 -17.99 16.40
N GLU A 286 -11.03 -19.28 16.56
CA GLU A 286 -11.81 -19.82 17.68
C GLU A 286 -11.12 -19.55 19.02
N PHE A 287 -9.81 -19.78 19.13
CA PHE A 287 -9.04 -19.45 20.33
C PHE A 287 -9.20 -17.98 20.76
N VAL A 288 -9.16 -17.04 19.81
CA VAL A 288 -9.33 -15.60 20.10
C VAL A 288 -10.73 -15.29 20.63
N ASP A 289 -11.77 -15.94 20.11
CA ASP A 289 -13.13 -15.78 20.62
C ASP A 289 -13.31 -16.43 22.00
N ASP A 290 -12.75 -17.63 22.19
CA ASP A 290 -12.77 -18.35 23.47
C ASP A 290 -12.05 -17.54 24.55
N CYS A 291 -10.97 -16.82 24.22
CA CYS A 291 -10.30 -15.89 25.15
C CYS A 291 -11.20 -14.74 25.63
N ARG A 292 -12.31 -14.45 24.94
CA ARG A 292 -13.27 -13.41 25.32
C ARG A 292 -14.52 -13.96 25.98
N ALA A 293 -14.95 -15.16 25.59
CA ALA A 293 -16.26 -15.70 25.92
C ALA A 293 -16.25 -16.97 26.78
N CYS A 294 -15.13 -17.71 26.82
CA CYS A 294 -15.06 -18.95 27.60
C CYS A 294 -15.16 -18.66 29.11
N GLU A 295 -15.91 -19.49 29.83
CA GLU A 295 -15.94 -19.46 31.28
C GLU A 295 -14.79 -20.32 31.84
N PRO A 296 -13.84 -19.73 32.60
CA PRO A 296 -12.75 -20.51 33.17
C PRO A 296 -13.27 -21.52 34.19
N THR A 297 -12.75 -22.74 34.12
CA THR A 297 -13.03 -23.79 35.10
C THR A 297 -12.23 -23.57 36.38
N GLY A 298 -12.63 -24.22 37.48
CA GLY A 298 -11.84 -24.23 38.71
C GLY A 298 -10.45 -24.88 38.56
N GLU A 299 -10.24 -25.72 37.54
CA GLU A 299 -8.91 -26.22 37.19
C GLU A 299 -8.05 -25.09 36.61
N ASP A 300 -8.60 -24.33 35.66
CA ASP A 300 -7.92 -23.20 35.00
C ASP A 300 -7.50 -22.14 36.02
N SER A 301 -8.41 -21.77 36.93
CA SER A 301 -8.13 -20.79 37.99
C SER A 301 -7.01 -21.27 38.93
N ARG A 302 -7.00 -22.55 39.33
CA ARG A 302 -5.95 -23.10 40.20
C ARG A 302 -4.61 -23.15 39.48
N PHE A 303 -4.60 -23.55 38.21
CA PHE A 303 -3.39 -23.56 37.39
C PHE A 303 -2.81 -22.16 37.26
N VAL A 304 -3.61 -21.17 36.89
CA VAL A 304 -3.15 -19.79 36.74
C VAL A 304 -2.68 -19.20 38.06
N HIS A 305 -3.38 -19.46 39.16
CA HIS A 305 -2.94 -19.02 40.49
C HIS A 305 -1.54 -19.56 40.84
N GLU A 306 -1.31 -20.86 40.63
CA GLU A 306 0.00 -21.46 40.87
C GLU A 306 1.06 -20.97 39.90
N LEU A 307 0.70 -20.83 38.62
CA LEU A 307 1.58 -20.30 37.58
C LEU A 307 2.03 -18.88 37.94
N SER A 308 1.10 -18.00 38.33
CA SER A 308 1.40 -16.65 38.80
C SER A 308 2.35 -16.65 39.99
N ARG A 309 2.08 -17.50 40.99
CA ARG A 309 2.94 -17.63 42.16
C ARG A 309 4.36 -18.06 41.82
N GLN A 310 4.54 -18.98 40.85
CA GLN A 310 5.86 -19.45 40.45
C GLN A 310 6.58 -18.49 39.50
N MET A 311 5.87 -17.86 38.56
CA MET A 311 6.45 -16.96 37.55
C MET A 311 6.79 -15.57 38.11
N ALA A 312 6.22 -15.20 39.25
CA ALA A 312 6.56 -13.97 40.00
C ALA A 312 7.86 -14.09 40.83
N ARG A 313 8.46 -15.28 40.91
CA ARG A 313 9.76 -15.50 41.58
C ARG A 313 10.90 -15.08 40.66
N SER A 314 12.02 -14.68 41.24
CA SER A 314 13.24 -14.39 40.49
C SER A 314 13.91 -15.69 40.01
N TYR A 315 14.27 -15.74 38.73
CA TYR A 315 15.04 -16.84 38.15
C TYR A 315 16.36 -16.34 37.57
N PHE A 316 17.46 -16.97 37.99
CA PHE A 316 18.80 -16.70 37.46
C PHE A 316 19.20 -17.63 36.30
N SER A 317 18.33 -18.58 35.95
CA SER A 317 18.51 -19.54 34.85
C SER A 317 17.21 -19.69 34.09
N VAL A 318 17.29 -19.59 32.76
CA VAL A 318 16.16 -19.81 31.85
C VAL A 318 15.68 -21.24 31.97
N GLU A 319 16.62 -22.19 32.07
CA GLU A 319 16.36 -23.63 32.16
C GLU A 319 15.48 -23.96 33.37
N LYS A 320 15.83 -23.46 34.56
CA LYS A 320 15.06 -23.69 35.80
C LYS A 320 13.65 -23.08 35.73
N ARG A 321 13.54 -21.89 35.13
CA ARG A 321 12.25 -21.21 34.95
C ARG A 321 11.34 -22.02 34.02
N MET A 322 11.88 -22.42 32.88
CA MET A 322 11.15 -23.19 31.89
C MET A 322 10.87 -24.64 32.35
N GLU A 323 11.73 -25.25 33.16
CA GLU A 323 11.42 -26.51 33.85
C GLU A 323 10.22 -26.37 34.77
N THR A 324 10.17 -25.30 35.57
CA THR A 324 9.03 -25.02 36.46
C THR A 324 7.75 -24.79 35.67
N PHE A 325 7.80 -23.98 34.61
CA PHE A 325 6.68 -23.75 33.71
C PHE A 325 6.18 -25.06 33.09
N ARG A 326 7.08 -25.84 32.48
CA ARG A 326 6.74 -27.11 31.83
C ARG A 326 6.10 -28.09 32.79
N ARG A 327 6.61 -28.21 34.01
CA ARG A 327 6.02 -29.10 35.03
C ARG A 327 4.57 -28.72 35.33
N LEU A 328 4.29 -27.44 35.56
CA LEU A 328 2.93 -26.96 35.82
C LEU A 328 2.03 -27.17 34.59
N PHE A 329 2.50 -26.74 33.43
CA PHE A 329 1.73 -26.79 32.19
C PHE A 329 1.43 -28.23 31.74
N SER A 330 2.39 -29.15 31.90
CA SER A 330 2.21 -30.57 31.62
C SER A 330 1.13 -31.17 32.53
N SER A 331 1.15 -30.86 33.83
CA SER A 331 0.12 -31.37 34.75
C SER A 331 -1.29 -30.87 34.41
N TYR A 332 -1.39 -29.66 33.89
CA TYR A 332 -2.66 -29.02 33.50
C TYR A 332 -3.22 -29.52 32.15
N THR A 333 -2.33 -29.93 31.24
CA THR A 333 -2.67 -30.40 29.88
C THR A 333 -2.66 -31.93 29.72
N ALA A 334 -2.36 -32.68 30.80
CA ALA A 334 -2.17 -34.14 30.80
C ALA A 334 -3.40 -34.97 30.37
N THR A 335 -4.56 -34.36 30.13
CA THR A 335 -5.74 -35.02 29.54
C THR A 335 -5.63 -35.23 28.02
N ALA A 336 -4.67 -34.60 27.34
CA ALA A 336 -4.44 -34.77 25.90
C ALA A 336 -3.60 -36.03 25.60
N SER A 337 -4.28 -37.17 25.45
CA SER A 337 -3.73 -38.54 25.32
C SER A 337 -2.81 -38.84 24.10
N SER A 338 -2.24 -37.84 23.42
CA SER A 338 -1.38 -38.06 22.24
C SER A 338 -0.25 -37.04 22.06
N THR A 339 -0.04 -36.14 23.02
CA THR A 339 1.03 -35.15 22.96
C THR A 339 2.23 -35.52 23.84
N GLN A 340 3.44 -35.29 23.34
CA GLN A 340 4.68 -35.48 24.10
C GLN A 340 5.41 -34.15 24.20
N PHE A 341 5.92 -33.84 25.40
CA PHE A 341 6.90 -32.76 25.55
C PHE A 341 8.26 -33.29 25.10
N VAL A 342 8.86 -32.64 24.10
CA VAL A 342 10.26 -32.90 23.73
C VAL A 342 11.17 -32.15 24.72
N THR A 343 12.44 -32.54 24.81
CA THR A 343 13.46 -32.05 25.76
C THR A 343 13.48 -30.53 25.94
N ASP A 344 13.16 -29.79 24.88
CA ASP A 344 13.19 -28.32 24.82
C ASP A 344 11.85 -27.63 25.14
N GLY A 345 10.81 -28.38 25.51
CA GLY A 345 9.51 -27.85 25.95
C GLY A 345 8.41 -27.79 24.89
N ASP A 346 8.67 -28.29 23.68
CA ASP A 346 7.71 -28.27 22.58
C ASP A 346 6.67 -29.38 22.73
N LEU A 347 5.41 -29.05 22.47
CA LEU A 347 4.28 -29.97 22.47
C LEU A 347 4.11 -30.53 21.06
N VAL A 348 4.22 -31.86 20.90
CA VAL A 348 4.16 -32.50 19.58
C VAL A 348 3.00 -33.47 19.46
N ALA A 349 2.39 -33.53 18.27
CA ALA A 349 1.40 -34.55 17.88
C ALA A 349 1.94 -35.30 16.66
N GLY A 350 2.37 -36.55 16.86
CA GLY A 350 3.10 -37.31 15.84
C GLY A 350 4.42 -36.62 15.47
N LYS A 351 4.54 -36.16 14.22
CA LYS A 351 5.73 -35.44 13.71
C LYS A 351 5.53 -33.91 13.62
N PHE A 352 4.40 -33.39 14.08
CA PHE A 352 4.06 -31.97 13.98
C PHE A 352 4.11 -31.28 15.33
N LEU A 353 4.54 -30.01 15.33
CA LEU A 353 4.48 -29.16 16.53
C LEU A 353 3.06 -28.61 16.70
N VAL A 354 2.48 -28.85 17.87
CA VAL A 354 1.22 -28.24 18.33
C VAL A 354 1.52 -26.90 18.99
N ALA A 355 2.54 -26.85 19.85
CA ALA A 355 2.98 -25.62 20.51
C ALA A 355 4.49 -25.60 20.77
N ILE A 356 5.07 -24.40 20.72
CA ILE A 356 6.44 -24.12 21.14
C ILE A 356 6.39 -23.30 22.43
N ALA A 357 7.02 -23.78 23.48
CA ALA A 357 7.20 -23.02 24.72
C ALA A 357 8.63 -22.47 24.78
N VAL A 358 8.76 -21.15 24.79
CA VAL A 358 10.05 -20.45 24.88
C VAL A 358 10.00 -19.45 26.03
N GLY A 359 11.15 -19.19 26.64
CA GLY A 359 11.21 -18.17 27.65
C GLY A 359 12.59 -17.64 27.96
N THR A 360 12.60 -16.56 28.72
CA THR A 360 13.77 -15.83 29.22
C THR A 360 13.70 -15.72 30.74
N LYS A 361 14.74 -15.18 31.39
CA LYS A 361 14.74 -14.91 32.84
C LYS A 361 13.77 -13.78 33.16
N GLU A 362 14.26 -12.56 33.30
CA GLU A 362 13.44 -11.37 33.53
C GLU A 362 13.38 -10.51 32.27
N THR A 363 12.33 -9.71 32.16
CA THR A 363 12.16 -8.76 31.05
C THR A 363 13.39 -7.86 30.93
N GLY A 364 14.02 -7.87 29.76
CA GLY A 364 15.21 -7.05 29.46
C GLY A 364 16.54 -7.57 30.02
N THR A 365 16.58 -8.72 30.69
CA THR A 365 17.84 -9.28 31.24
C THR A 365 18.60 -10.18 30.27
N ASP A 366 17.92 -10.69 29.25
CA ASP A 366 18.51 -11.50 28.20
C ASP A 366 18.60 -10.68 26.92
N ASN A 367 19.72 -10.76 26.20
CA ASN A 367 19.92 -10.06 24.91
C ASN A 367 19.17 -10.74 23.76
N ASN A 368 18.15 -11.55 24.07
CA ASN A 368 17.38 -12.36 23.16
C ASN A 368 15.90 -12.00 23.27
N ASP A 369 15.28 -11.82 22.12
CA ASP A 369 13.84 -11.60 22.03
C ASP A 369 13.10 -12.96 22.06
N PRO A 370 12.26 -13.22 23.09
CA PRO A 370 11.64 -14.53 23.25
C PRO A 370 10.58 -14.82 22.16
N PHE A 371 9.96 -13.80 21.55
CA PHE A 371 9.06 -14.00 20.40
C PHE A 371 9.86 -14.38 19.16
N ALA A 372 10.99 -13.69 18.90
CA ALA A 372 11.88 -14.03 17.80
C ALA A 372 12.46 -15.45 17.96
N GLN A 373 12.79 -15.85 19.19
CA GLN A 373 13.28 -17.20 19.48
C GLN A 373 12.23 -18.26 19.14
N GLY A 374 10.97 -18.05 19.53
CA GLY A 374 9.87 -18.94 19.17
C GLY A 374 9.67 -19.06 17.66
N LEU A 375 9.68 -17.93 16.95
CA LEU A 375 9.59 -17.87 15.49
C LEU A 375 10.74 -18.65 14.80
N ILE A 376 11.98 -18.47 15.26
CA ILE A 376 13.14 -19.17 14.69
C ILE A 376 13.06 -20.68 14.97
N ARG A 377 12.61 -21.10 16.17
CA ARG A 377 12.37 -22.52 16.47
C ARG A 377 11.34 -23.13 15.51
N TYR A 378 10.25 -22.44 15.22
CA TYR A 378 9.27 -22.90 14.23
C TYR A 378 9.89 -23.02 12.83
N HIS A 379 10.73 -22.07 12.41
CA HIS A 379 11.45 -22.18 11.14
C HIS A 379 12.42 -23.38 11.10
N GLN A 380 13.15 -23.65 12.19
CA GLN A 380 14.00 -24.83 12.30
C GLN A 380 13.17 -26.12 12.13
N PHE A 381 12.02 -26.20 12.80
CA PHE A 381 11.09 -27.32 12.69
C PHE A 381 10.61 -27.53 11.24
N ILE A 382 10.14 -26.46 10.58
CA ILE A 382 9.67 -26.53 9.18
C ILE A 382 10.78 -27.08 8.25
N LYS A 383 12.04 -26.67 8.47
CA LYS A 383 13.18 -27.23 7.71
C LYS A 383 13.45 -28.69 8.02
N GLN A 384 13.46 -29.09 9.28
CA GLN A 384 13.68 -30.48 9.68
C GLN A 384 12.61 -31.40 9.09
N LEU A 385 11.35 -30.97 9.16
CA LEU A 385 10.22 -31.68 8.58
C LEU A 385 10.33 -31.75 7.04
N ASN A 386 10.90 -30.73 6.39
CA ASN A 386 11.16 -30.74 4.95
C ASN A 386 12.32 -31.68 4.55
N ASN A 387 13.40 -31.77 5.34
CA ASN A 387 14.53 -32.65 5.05
C ASN A 387 14.14 -34.14 5.01
N SER A 388 12.99 -34.49 5.58
CA SER A 388 12.36 -35.81 5.44
C SER A 388 11.67 -35.97 4.07
N ARG A 389 12.42 -35.85 2.94
CA ARG A 389 11.97 -36.02 1.53
C ARG A 389 11.12 -34.89 0.90
N GLY A 390 11.27 -33.64 1.31
CA GLY A 390 10.54 -32.51 0.70
C GLY A 390 9.03 -32.54 0.96
N ILE A 391 8.59 -33.23 2.01
CA ILE A 391 7.18 -33.50 2.29
C ILE A 391 6.44 -32.19 2.57
N VAL A 392 7.05 -31.29 3.33
CA VAL A 392 6.40 -30.05 3.82
C VAL A 392 5.97 -29.13 2.69
N THR A 393 6.81 -28.95 1.66
CA THR A 393 6.47 -28.10 0.52
C THR A 393 5.24 -28.63 -0.24
N GLN A 394 5.01 -29.94 -0.17
CA GLN A 394 3.93 -30.65 -0.82
C GLN A 394 2.69 -30.84 0.06
N LEU A 395 2.69 -30.42 1.34
CA LEU A 395 1.52 -30.59 2.21
C LEU A 395 0.43 -29.56 1.90
N ARG A 396 -0.82 -30.02 1.83
CA ARG A 396 -2.03 -29.19 1.78
C ARG A 396 -2.41 -28.70 3.19
N SER A 397 -1.47 -28.00 3.83
CA SER A 397 -1.63 -27.43 5.15
C SER A 397 -0.77 -26.18 5.29
N VAL A 398 -1.21 -25.28 6.16
CA VAL A 398 -0.40 -24.13 6.61
C VAL A 398 0.45 -24.45 7.84
N ILE A 399 0.40 -25.70 8.34
CA ILE A 399 1.21 -26.21 9.47
C ILE A 399 1.12 -25.30 10.70
N PRO A 400 -0.09 -25.00 11.20
CA PRO A 400 -0.26 -24.05 12.31
C PRO A 400 0.42 -24.53 13.60
N CYS A 401 1.03 -23.61 14.33
CA CYS A 401 1.69 -23.88 15.61
C CYS A 401 1.44 -22.74 16.59
N PHE A 402 1.04 -23.05 17.82
CA PHE A 402 0.97 -22.07 18.90
C PHE A 402 2.36 -21.77 19.47
N HIS A 403 2.52 -20.57 20.03
CA HIS A 403 3.70 -20.16 20.75
C HIS A 403 3.30 -19.66 22.13
N ILE A 404 3.92 -20.23 23.17
CA ILE A 404 3.75 -19.79 24.55
C ILE A 404 5.09 -19.17 24.98
N VAL A 405 5.08 -17.85 25.13
CA VAL A 405 6.28 -17.05 25.31
C VAL A 405 6.31 -16.53 26.75
N VAL A 406 7.23 -17.06 27.57
CA VAL A 406 7.32 -16.76 29.01
C VAL A 406 8.54 -15.88 29.29
N PHE A 407 8.32 -14.67 29.79
CA PHE A 407 9.42 -13.74 30.13
C PHE A 407 9.01 -12.96 31.36
N GLY A 408 9.87 -12.86 32.39
CA GLY A 408 9.65 -12.15 33.67
C GLY A 408 8.19 -11.99 34.11
N ALA A 409 7.58 -12.82 34.96
CA ALA A 409 6.14 -12.74 35.30
C ALA A 409 5.08 -12.41 34.19
N CYS A 410 5.38 -12.56 32.90
CA CYS A 410 4.46 -12.34 31.78
C CYS A 410 4.40 -13.57 30.86
N VAL A 411 3.26 -13.69 30.17
CA VAL A 411 3.05 -14.70 29.13
C VAL A 411 2.50 -14.04 27.87
N GLY A 412 3.11 -14.29 26.72
CA GLY A 412 2.57 -13.99 25.40
C GLY A 412 2.07 -15.26 24.71
N ILE A 413 1.01 -15.15 23.92
CA ILE A 413 0.53 -16.23 23.06
C ILE A 413 0.43 -15.75 21.62
N ALA A 414 1.06 -16.49 20.71
CA ALA A 414 1.11 -16.19 19.28
C ALA A 414 0.88 -17.46 18.44
N GLY A 415 0.66 -17.28 17.15
CA GLY A 415 0.46 -18.35 16.19
C GLY A 415 1.35 -18.20 14.97
N SER A 416 2.03 -19.29 14.58
CA SER A 416 2.77 -19.38 13.32
C SER A 416 2.02 -20.20 12.29
N VAL A 417 2.23 -19.85 11.02
CA VAL A 417 1.84 -20.66 9.85
C VAL A 417 2.93 -20.60 8.78
N PHE A 418 3.01 -21.65 7.96
CA PHE A 418 3.86 -21.73 6.77
C PHE A 418 3.04 -21.68 5.48
N THR A 419 3.06 -20.51 4.83
CA THR A 419 2.39 -20.29 3.54
C THR A 419 3.42 -20.38 2.43
N THR A 420 3.77 -19.28 1.77
CA THR A 420 4.96 -19.13 0.92
C THR A 420 6.15 -18.60 1.72
N LYS A 421 5.85 -17.84 2.78
CA LYS A 421 6.75 -17.47 3.88
C LYS A 421 6.18 -17.94 5.21
N ILE A 422 7.01 -17.94 6.25
CA ILE A 422 6.53 -18.09 7.62
C ILE A 422 5.88 -16.77 8.06
N GLN A 423 4.64 -16.87 8.54
CA GLN A 423 3.89 -15.78 9.16
C GLN A 423 3.73 -16.06 10.65
N TYR A 424 3.79 -15.01 11.46
CA TYR A 424 3.75 -15.05 12.92
C TYR A 424 2.95 -13.87 13.45
N ASP A 425 1.80 -14.14 14.06
CA ASP A 425 0.92 -13.09 14.60
C ASP A 425 0.73 -13.32 16.11
N ALA A 426 0.78 -12.24 16.90
CA ALA A 426 0.29 -12.28 18.28
C ALA A 426 -1.23 -12.50 18.26
N LEU A 427 -1.73 -13.46 19.04
CA LEU A 427 -3.15 -13.82 19.05
C LEU A 427 -3.93 -13.08 20.14
N VAL A 428 -3.26 -12.78 21.26
CA VAL A 428 -3.82 -12.04 22.39
C VAL A 428 -2.79 -11.06 22.96
N PRO A 429 -3.22 -10.03 23.72
CA PRO A 429 -2.30 -9.19 24.48
C PRO A 429 -1.41 -9.99 25.44
N ILE A 430 -0.24 -9.45 25.77
CA ILE A 430 0.63 -10.03 26.79
C ILE A 430 -0.10 -10.01 28.14
N ILE A 431 -0.10 -11.16 28.81
CA ILE A 431 -0.79 -11.40 30.07
C ILE A 431 0.23 -11.23 31.21
N PRO A 432 0.07 -10.21 32.07
CA PRO A 432 0.85 -10.12 33.29
C PRO A 432 0.30 -11.09 34.33
N LEU A 433 1.20 -11.88 34.92
CA LEU A 433 0.89 -12.83 35.98
C LEU A 433 1.07 -12.21 37.39
N PHE A 434 1.55 -10.97 37.47
CA PHE A 434 1.80 -10.21 38.70
C PHE A 434 0.70 -9.20 39.03
N CYS A 435 -0.57 -9.57 38.85
CA CYS A 435 -1.71 -8.70 39.08
C CYS A 435 -2.20 -8.70 40.54
N HIS A 436 -2.90 -7.63 40.94
CA HIS A 436 -3.53 -7.56 42.25
C HIS A 436 -4.72 -8.55 42.29
N PRO A 437 -5.02 -9.22 43.42
CA PRO A 437 -6.10 -10.20 43.50
C PRO A 437 -7.51 -9.67 43.20
N THR A 438 -7.70 -8.35 43.22
CA THR A 438 -8.98 -7.69 42.90
C THR A 438 -9.10 -7.30 41.43
N ASP A 439 -8.05 -7.48 40.62
CA ASP A 439 -8.07 -7.13 39.21
C ASP A 439 -8.63 -8.30 38.39
N ASP A 440 -9.40 -7.98 37.35
CA ASP A 440 -9.95 -8.97 36.40
C ASP A 440 -8.86 -9.71 35.58
N MET A 441 -7.59 -9.34 35.76
CA MET A 441 -6.46 -9.90 35.03
C MET A 441 -6.21 -11.39 35.36
N GLN A 442 -6.48 -11.84 36.59
CA GLN A 442 -6.39 -13.28 36.91
C GLN A 442 -7.46 -14.08 36.18
N GLU A 443 -8.67 -13.53 36.09
CA GLU A 443 -9.75 -14.16 35.33
C GLU A 443 -9.42 -14.18 33.83
N MET A 444 -8.91 -13.08 33.28
CA MET A 444 -8.43 -13.02 31.90
C MET A 444 -7.35 -14.07 31.62
N ALA A 445 -6.39 -14.24 32.54
CA ALA A 445 -5.36 -15.27 32.42
C ALA A 445 -5.96 -16.68 32.47
N ALA A 446 -6.85 -16.97 33.42
CA ALA A 446 -7.53 -18.26 33.55
C ALA A 446 -8.34 -18.59 32.29
N ARG A 447 -9.14 -17.64 31.80
CA ARG A 447 -9.90 -17.77 30.56
C ARG A 447 -9.00 -18.04 29.37
N THR A 448 -7.88 -17.33 29.26
CA THR A 448 -6.95 -17.50 28.14
C THR A 448 -6.28 -18.87 28.16
N PHE A 449 -5.88 -19.38 29.33
CA PHE A 449 -5.30 -20.73 29.42
C PHE A 449 -6.34 -21.84 29.21
N GLY A 450 -7.59 -21.65 29.67
CA GLY A 450 -8.70 -22.54 29.34
C GLY A 450 -8.98 -22.60 27.84
N ALA A 451 -9.03 -21.45 27.17
CA ALA A 451 -9.14 -21.35 25.72
C ALA A 451 -7.96 -22.02 25.01
N LEU A 452 -6.73 -21.82 25.51
CA LEU A 452 -5.53 -22.44 24.95
C LEU A 452 -5.59 -23.96 25.07
N LYS A 453 -6.03 -24.51 26.21
CA LYS A 453 -6.19 -25.96 26.42
C LYS A 453 -7.11 -26.57 25.35
N ILE A 454 -8.28 -25.96 25.12
CA ILE A 454 -9.23 -26.37 24.07
C ILE A 454 -8.58 -26.30 22.67
N ALA A 455 -7.89 -25.20 22.37
CA ALA A 455 -7.27 -25.00 21.07
C ALA A 455 -6.11 -25.99 20.79
N LEU A 456 -5.32 -26.33 21.80
CA LEU A 456 -4.26 -27.33 21.70
C LEU A 456 -4.83 -28.73 21.47
N GLU A 457 -5.96 -29.08 22.10
CA GLU A 457 -6.66 -30.35 21.86
C GLU A 457 -7.18 -30.44 20.42
N LYS A 458 -7.84 -29.37 19.91
CA LYS A 458 -8.29 -29.29 18.51
C LYS A 458 -7.14 -29.45 17.52
N LEU A 459 -6.01 -28.78 17.79
CA LEU A 459 -4.84 -28.82 16.92
C LEU A 459 -4.14 -30.20 16.96
N THR A 460 -4.14 -30.84 18.13
CA THR A 460 -3.66 -32.21 18.31
C THR A 460 -4.53 -33.20 17.52
N ASP A 461 -5.86 -33.10 17.61
CA ASP A 461 -6.80 -33.91 16.84
C ASP A 461 -6.59 -33.72 15.32
N MET A 462 -6.39 -32.48 14.87
CA MET A 462 -6.06 -32.19 13.47
C MET A 462 -4.80 -32.90 13.01
N TYR A 463 -3.72 -32.89 13.81
CA TYR A 463 -2.46 -33.56 13.47
C TYR A 463 -2.46 -35.08 13.65
N SER A 464 -3.43 -35.64 14.39
CA SER A 464 -3.64 -37.09 14.47
C SER A 464 -4.13 -37.69 13.14
N LYS A 465 -4.71 -36.85 12.27
CA LYS A 465 -5.27 -37.24 10.97
C LYS A 465 -4.23 -37.09 9.84
N PRO A 466 -4.27 -37.92 8.79
CA PRO A 466 -3.37 -37.78 7.64
C PRO A 466 -3.54 -36.42 6.94
N ILE A 467 -2.46 -35.64 6.84
CA ILE A 467 -2.45 -34.40 6.04
C ILE A 467 -2.29 -34.76 4.56
N LEU A 468 -3.21 -34.27 3.74
CA LEU A 468 -3.21 -34.50 2.29
C LEU A 468 -2.03 -33.80 1.59
N PHE A 469 -1.58 -34.36 0.48
CA PHE A 469 -0.61 -33.72 -0.42
C PHE A 469 -1.31 -32.80 -1.42
N LEU A 470 -0.55 -31.83 -1.95
CA LEU A 470 -0.93 -30.92 -3.04
C LEU A 470 -0.98 -31.69 -4.36
N VAL A 471 -1.98 -32.56 -4.53
CA VAL A 471 -2.21 -33.32 -5.77
C VAL A 471 -3.18 -32.57 -6.70
N THR A 472 -3.97 -31.63 -6.15
CA THR A 472 -4.99 -30.86 -6.89
C THR A 472 -4.74 -29.35 -6.79
N PRO A 473 -4.89 -28.58 -7.90
CA PRO A 473 -4.57 -27.14 -7.96
C PRO A 473 -5.59 -26.22 -7.25
N THR A 474 -6.62 -26.77 -6.59
CA THR A 474 -7.75 -25.99 -6.06
C THR A 474 -7.54 -25.40 -4.66
N TRP A 475 -6.42 -25.69 -4.00
CA TRP A 475 -6.11 -25.18 -2.66
C TRP A 475 -4.91 -24.22 -2.67
N SER A 476 -5.10 -23.06 -2.03
CA SER A 476 -4.04 -22.09 -1.72
C SER A 476 -3.94 -21.87 -0.23
N PRO A 477 -2.74 -21.77 0.33
CA PRO A 477 -2.54 -21.14 1.63
C PRO A 477 -2.69 -19.61 1.54
N LEU A 478 -2.68 -19.02 0.33
CA LEU A 478 -2.80 -17.57 0.10
C LEU A 478 -4.25 -17.05 0.11
N CYS A 479 -5.21 -17.94 0.24
CA CYS A 479 -6.62 -17.62 0.42
C CYS A 479 -7.03 -17.99 1.86
N PRO A 480 -8.11 -17.41 2.41
CA PRO A 480 -8.66 -17.78 3.72
C PRO A 480 -8.95 -19.28 3.84
N TYR A 481 -9.30 -19.82 5.01
CA TYR A 481 -9.66 -21.25 5.12
C TYR A 481 -11.09 -21.55 4.63
N ARG A 482 -12.01 -20.59 4.77
CA ARG A 482 -13.45 -20.77 4.47
C ARG A 482 -13.68 -21.00 2.98
N ARG A 483 -14.51 -21.98 2.60
CA ARG A 483 -14.77 -22.40 1.19
C ARG A 483 -16.24 -22.68 0.91
N HIS A 484 -17.12 -22.28 1.82
CA HIS A 484 -18.57 -22.40 1.65
C HIS A 484 -19.25 -21.25 2.39
N TYR A 485 -20.48 -20.96 1.98
CA TYR A 485 -21.39 -20.03 2.67
C TYR A 485 -22.80 -20.64 2.68
N THR A 486 -23.64 -20.09 3.54
CA THR A 486 -25.07 -20.36 3.62
C THR A 486 -25.80 -19.15 3.04
N ASP A 487 -26.64 -19.37 2.03
CA ASP A 487 -27.39 -18.29 1.38
C ASP A 487 -28.63 -17.88 2.20
N SER A 488 -29.41 -16.95 1.66
CA SER A 488 -30.67 -16.49 2.28
C SER A 488 -31.77 -17.57 2.35
N ASN A 489 -31.67 -18.64 1.57
CA ASN A 489 -32.58 -19.79 1.59
C ASN A 489 -32.12 -20.87 2.58
N ASN A 490 -31.03 -20.61 3.31
CA ASN A 490 -30.39 -21.55 4.22
C ASN A 490 -29.74 -22.76 3.52
N ASP A 491 -29.42 -22.62 2.24
CA ASP A 491 -28.69 -23.62 1.45
C ASP A 491 -27.19 -23.38 1.58
N THR A 492 -26.42 -24.44 1.87
CA THR A 492 -24.97 -24.38 1.90
C THR A 492 -24.39 -24.56 0.49
N GLU A 493 -23.66 -23.55 0.01
CA GLU A 493 -22.99 -23.57 -1.29
C GLU A 493 -21.46 -23.52 -1.10
N THR A 494 -20.78 -24.48 -1.72
CA THR A 494 -19.32 -24.56 -1.79
C THR A 494 -18.76 -23.76 -2.96
N PHE A 495 -17.55 -23.23 -2.78
CA PHE A 495 -16.89 -22.43 -3.80
C PHE A 495 -15.38 -22.62 -3.81
N THR A 496 -14.78 -22.29 -4.95
CA THR A 496 -13.33 -22.30 -5.17
C THR A 496 -12.83 -20.89 -5.43
N TYR A 497 -11.65 -20.57 -4.90
CA TYR A 497 -11.02 -19.26 -5.09
C TYR A 497 -10.33 -19.20 -6.45
N ASN A 498 -10.36 -18.01 -7.06
CA ASN A 498 -9.54 -17.72 -8.22
C ASN A 498 -8.11 -17.40 -7.78
N MET A 499 -7.18 -18.31 -8.10
CA MET A 499 -5.78 -18.30 -7.67
C MET A 499 -4.93 -17.26 -8.41
N ASN A 500 -5.42 -16.74 -9.54
CA ASN A 500 -4.68 -15.84 -10.42
C ASN A 500 -4.94 -14.35 -10.13
N GLN A 501 -5.60 -14.04 -9.02
CA GLN A 501 -5.97 -12.66 -8.67
C GLN A 501 -5.39 -12.27 -7.32
N ASP A 502 -4.83 -11.07 -7.25
CA ASP A 502 -4.04 -10.61 -6.11
C ASP A 502 -4.74 -9.46 -5.35
N PHE A 503 -6.02 -9.66 -5.02
CA PHE A 503 -6.82 -8.71 -4.22
C PHE A 503 -6.67 -8.90 -2.70
N ARG A 504 -5.61 -9.59 -2.29
CA ARG A 504 -5.38 -9.99 -0.89
C ARG A 504 -5.28 -8.80 0.07
N ARG A 505 -4.78 -7.65 -0.38
CA ARG A 505 -4.56 -6.47 0.49
C ARG A 505 -5.83 -5.93 1.12
N ASN A 506 -6.98 -6.01 0.46
CA ASN A 506 -8.26 -5.54 1.00
C ASN A 506 -9.14 -6.69 1.51
N LEU A 507 -8.55 -7.88 1.68
CA LEU A 507 -9.27 -9.11 2.04
C LEU A 507 -10.49 -9.38 1.12
N VAL A 508 -10.39 -8.94 -0.13
CA VAL A 508 -11.35 -9.20 -1.19
C VAL A 508 -10.79 -10.31 -2.05
N PHE A 509 -11.61 -11.28 -2.37
CA PHE A 509 -11.26 -12.44 -3.16
C PHE A 509 -12.35 -12.69 -4.18
N PHE A 510 -12.02 -13.34 -5.28
CA PHE A 510 -13.04 -13.82 -6.21
C PHE A 510 -12.96 -15.32 -6.30
N GLY A 511 -14.09 -15.91 -6.66
CA GLY A 511 -14.22 -17.33 -6.80
C GLY A 511 -15.35 -17.70 -7.73
N LYS A 512 -15.59 -19.00 -7.81
CA LYS A 512 -16.77 -19.55 -8.45
C LYS A 512 -17.38 -20.60 -7.54
N THR A 513 -18.70 -20.62 -7.47
CA THR A 513 -19.41 -21.73 -6.84
C THR A 513 -19.24 -23.00 -7.66
N ASP A 514 -19.58 -24.15 -7.10
CA ASP A 514 -19.51 -25.42 -7.84
C ASP A 514 -20.44 -25.45 -9.06
N ARG A 515 -21.46 -24.59 -9.09
CA ARG A 515 -22.34 -24.36 -10.26
C ARG A 515 -21.72 -23.44 -11.32
N GLY A 516 -20.50 -22.95 -11.09
CA GLY A 516 -19.78 -22.05 -11.99
C GLY A 516 -20.17 -20.57 -11.87
N VAL A 517 -20.97 -20.20 -10.87
CA VAL A 517 -21.42 -18.81 -10.65
C VAL A 517 -20.26 -17.97 -10.11
N PRO A 518 -19.85 -16.88 -10.79
CA PRO A 518 -18.79 -16.00 -10.31
C PRO A 518 -19.23 -15.19 -9.09
N ILE A 519 -18.40 -15.21 -8.04
CA ILE A 519 -18.67 -14.52 -6.77
C ILE A 519 -17.47 -13.68 -6.32
N CYS A 520 -17.75 -12.63 -5.57
CA CYS A 520 -16.80 -11.83 -4.82
C CYS A 520 -16.98 -12.13 -3.32
N ILE A 521 -15.90 -12.39 -2.61
CA ILE A 521 -15.87 -12.75 -1.19
C ILE A 521 -14.99 -11.74 -0.46
N LYS A 522 -15.56 -11.00 0.49
CA LYS A 522 -14.85 -10.03 1.31
C LYS A 522 -14.83 -10.47 2.78
N PHE A 523 -13.69 -10.34 3.45
CA PHE A 523 -13.56 -10.60 4.89
C PHE A 523 -13.31 -9.30 5.65
N VAL A 524 -14.20 -8.98 6.59
CA VAL A 524 -14.21 -7.68 7.29
C VAL A 524 -14.51 -7.83 8.76
N LYS A 525 -14.12 -6.85 9.57
CA LYS A 525 -14.48 -6.78 11.01
C LYS A 525 -15.79 -6.05 11.26
N ARG A 526 -16.24 -5.24 10.30
CA ARG A 526 -17.45 -4.43 10.35
C ARG A 526 -18.02 -4.30 8.95
N TYR A 527 -19.34 -4.33 8.86
CA TYR A 527 -20.07 -4.26 7.59
C TYR A 527 -21.53 -3.93 7.87
N SER A 528 -22.17 -3.15 7.01
CA SER A 528 -23.63 -2.96 7.04
C SER A 528 -24.30 -3.77 5.93
N PRO A 529 -24.77 -5.00 6.21
CA PRO A 529 -25.53 -5.76 5.23
C PRO A 529 -26.90 -5.09 4.94
N GLU A 530 -27.45 -4.29 5.86
CA GLU A 530 -28.70 -3.55 5.66
C GLU A 530 -28.54 -2.45 4.60
N ALA A 531 -27.54 -1.58 4.75
CA ALA A 531 -27.25 -0.52 3.79
C ALA A 531 -26.89 -1.10 2.41
N HIS A 532 -26.09 -2.18 2.39
CA HIS A 532 -25.78 -2.88 1.15
C HIS A 532 -27.04 -3.43 0.48
N ARG A 533 -27.88 -4.20 1.18
CA ARG A 533 -29.14 -4.74 0.61
C ARG A 533 -30.07 -3.64 0.13
N PHE A 534 -30.11 -2.50 0.83
CA PHE A 534 -30.89 -1.35 0.39
C PHE A 534 -30.45 -0.85 -0.99
N CYS A 535 -29.16 -0.55 -1.15
CA CYS A 535 -28.61 -0.09 -2.43
C CYS A 535 -28.73 -1.18 -3.52
N ALA A 536 -28.56 -2.45 -3.17
CA ALA A 536 -28.70 -3.57 -4.11
C ALA A 536 -30.15 -3.71 -4.62
N ARG A 537 -31.15 -3.57 -3.75
CA ARG A 537 -32.58 -3.57 -4.15
C ARG A 537 -32.94 -2.41 -5.08
N LYS A 538 -32.23 -1.29 -4.96
CA LYS A 538 -32.33 -0.13 -5.87
C LYS A 538 -31.55 -0.33 -7.18
N GLY A 539 -30.82 -1.43 -7.34
CA GLY A 539 -30.04 -1.74 -8.54
C GLY A 539 -28.66 -1.07 -8.58
N HIS A 540 -28.20 -0.51 -7.46
CA HIS A 540 -27.00 0.32 -7.37
C HIS A 540 -25.95 -0.22 -6.40
N ALA A 541 -26.00 -1.50 -6.09
CA ALA A 541 -24.90 -2.24 -5.46
C ALA A 541 -24.93 -3.69 -5.97
N PRO A 542 -23.81 -4.44 -5.87
CA PRO A 542 -23.81 -5.87 -6.13
C PRO A 542 -24.90 -6.59 -5.32
N GLU A 543 -25.40 -7.71 -5.84
CA GLU A 543 -26.28 -8.56 -5.04
C GLU A 543 -25.52 -9.12 -3.83
N LEU A 544 -26.05 -8.90 -2.62
CA LEU A 544 -25.52 -9.52 -1.40
C LEU A 544 -26.09 -10.93 -1.26
N ILE A 545 -25.27 -11.94 -1.56
CA ILE A 545 -25.63 -13.36 -1.58
C ILE A 545 -25.64 -13.92 -0.15
N ALA A 546 -24.58 -13.66 0.62
CA ALA A 546 -24.46 -14.14 2.00
C ALA A 546 -23.71 -13.16 2.90
N TYR A 547 -24.04 -13.18 4.19
CA TYR A 547 -23.37 -12.46 5.25
C TYR A 547 -23.26 -13.37 6.48
N GLU A 548 -22.08 -13.94 6.71
CA GLU A 548 -21.84 -14.90 7.78
C GLU A 548 -20.87 -14.35 8.82
N LYS A 549 -21.18 -14.53 10.10
CA LYS A 549 -20.23 -14.32 11.18
C LYS A 549 -19.31 -15.54 11.29
N LEU A 550 -18.02 -15.31 11.25
CA LEU A 550 -16.96 -16.29 11.44
C LEU A 550 -16.26 -16.08 12.79
N PRO A 551 -15.55 -17.10 13.32
CA PRO A 551 -14.74 -16.93 14.51
C PRO A 551 -13.68 -15.82 14.37
N GLY A 552 -13.22 -15.30 15.50
CA GLY A 552 -12.30 -14.18 15.61
C GLY A 552 -12.97 -12.82 15.35
N ALA A 553 -14.30 -12.73 15.47
CA ALA A 553 -15.09 -11.55 15.08
C ALA A 553 -14.90 -11.12 13.61
N TRP A 554 -14.72 -12.09 12.71
CA TRP A 554 -14.71 -11.84 11.27
C TRP A 554 -16.12 -11.97 10.71
N TYR A 555 -16.40 -11.24 9.63
CA TYR A 555 -17.57 -11.45 8.78
C TYR A 555 -17.10 -11.81 7.39
N MET A 556 -17.71 -12.84 6.81
CA MET A 556 -17.58 -13.18 5.40
C MET A 556 -18.79 -12.64 4.65
N VAL A 557 -18.52 -11.77 3.68
CA VAL A 557 -19.52 -11.15 2.82
C VAL A 557 -19.36 -11.74 1.43
N VAL A 558 -20.37 -12.44 0.94
CA VAL A 558 -20.39 -13.01 -0.41
C VAL A 558 -21.37 -12.22 -1.26
N MET A 559 -20.91 -11.73 -2.40
CA MET A 559 -21.70 -10.91 -3.31
C MET A 559 -21.47 -11.31 -4.78
N GLY A 560 -22.39 -10.94 -5.66
CA GLY A 560 -22.24 -11.16 -7.09
C GLY A 560 -20.98 -10.49 -7.63
N ALA A 561 -20.17 -11.22 -8.41
CA ALA A 561 -18.95 -10.65 -8.97
C ALA A 561 -19.26 -9.64 -10.09
N LEU A 562 -18.84 -8.39 -9.92
CA LEU A 562 -18.88 -7.39 -10.98
C LEU A 562 -17.70 -7.56 -11.94
N ALA A 563 -17.98 -7.41 -13.24
CA ALA A 563 -16.95 -7.27 -14.26
C ALA A 563 -16.37 -5.84 -14.19
N ILE A 564 -15.21 -5.67 -13.56
CA ILE A 564 -14.57 -4.36 -13.35
C ILE A 564 -13.28 -4.27 -14.17
N TYR A 565 -13.11 -3.19 -14.93
CA TYR A 565 -11.87 -2.88 -15.66
C TYR A 565 -10.78 -2.37 -14.68
N PRO A 566 -9.49 -2.74 -14.84
CA PRO A 566 -8.90 -3.49 -15.96
C PRO A 566 -8.99 -5.02 -15.86
N TYR A 567 -9.52 -5.56 -14.77
CA TYR A 567 -9.56 -7.00 -14.50
C TYR A 567 -10.48 -7.78 -15.45
N SER A 568 -11.54 -7.12 -15.93
CA SER A 568 -12.38 -7.56 -17.03
C SER A 568 -12.30 -6.55 -18.16
N ARG A 569 -11.89 -7.02 -19.35
CA ARG A 569 -11.85 -6.21 -20.59
C ARG A 569 -13.08 -6.40 -21.48
N ARG A 570 -14.14 -7.01 -20.93
CA ARG A 570 -15.39 -7.18 -21.68
C ARG A 570 -16.03 -5.82 -21.92
N ILE A 571 -16.57 -5.63 -23.12
CA ILE A 571 -17.39 -4.45 -23.45
C ILE A 571 -18.55 -4.38 -22.43
N GLY A 572 -18.76 -3.21 -21.84
CA GLY A 572 -19.74 -3.02 -20.76
C GLY A 572 -19.25 -3.42 -19.35
N SER A 573 -17.93 -3.56 -19.13
CA SER A 573 -17.38 -3.67 -17.76
C SER A 573 -17.49 -2.34 -17.02
N TYR A 574 -17.70 -2.40 -15.71
CA TYR A 574 -17.65 -1.25 -14.82
C TYR A 574 -16.23 -0.68 -14.74
N LYS A 575 -16.13 0.62 -14.50
CA LYS A 575 -14.89 1.37 -14.30
C LYS A 575 -15.02 2.21 -13.03
N HIS A 576 -13.92 2.45 -12.34
CA HIS A 576 -13.92 3.44 -11.26
C HIS A 576 -14.28 4.82 -11.82
N PHE A 577 -15.14 5.52 -11.09
CA PHE A 577 -15.54 6.87 -11.46
C PHE A 577 -14.34 7.82 -11.39
N THR A 578 -14.21 8.69 -12.39
CA THR A 578 -13.15 9.69 -12.48
C THR A 578 -13.74 11.00 -13.00
N PRO A 579 -13.95 12.02 -12.15
CA PRO A 579 -14.78 13.16 -12.49
C PRO A 579 -14.27 13.98 -13.70
N HIS A 580 -12.96 13.96 -13.98
CA HIS A 580 -12.35 14.77 -15.05
C HIS A 580 -12.58 14.24 -16.47
N PHE A 581 -13.22 13.08 -16.62
CA PHE A 581 -13.40 12.42 -17.92
C PHE A 581 -14.81 12.58 -18.51
N TYR A 582 -15.70 13.32 -17.84
CA TYR A 582 -17.10 13.42 -18.24
C TYR A 582 -17.50 14.85 -18.63
N PRO A 583 -18.33 15.01 -19.69
CA PRO A 583 -18.98 16.27 -19.98
C PRO A 583 -19.85 16.74 -18.81
N SER A 584 -19.97 18.06 -18.62
CA SER A 584 -20.68 18.66 -17.48
C SER A 584 -22.12 18.16 -17.31
N LEU A 585 -22.82 17.87 -18.41
CA LEU A 585 -24.20 17.38 -18.37
C LEU A 585 -24.29 15.94 -17.83
N GLU A 586 -23.42 15.03 -18.29
CA GLU A 586 -23.40 13.64 -17.81
C GLU A 586 -22.96 13.56 -16.35
N LEU A 587 -21.98 14.39 -15.98
CA LEU A 587 -21.52 14.51 -14.60
C LEU A 587 -22.66 14.93 -13.66
N LYS A 588 -23.44 15.94 -14.07
CA LYS A 588 -24.59 16.43 -13.31
C LYS A 588 -25.69 15.37 -13.17
N GLN A 589 -25.99 14.64 -14.25
CA GLN A 589 -26.99 13.55 -14.21
C GLN A 589 -26.57 12.42 -13.26
N LEU A 590 -25.29 12.04 -13.30
CA LEU A 590 -24.76 11.05 -12.35
C LEU A 590 -24.81 11.58 -10.92
N GLU A 591 -24.41 12.84 -10.68
CA GLU A 591 -24.48 13.46 -9.36
C GLU A 591 -25.89 13.46 -8.80
N GLU A 592 -26.89 13.86 -9.59
CA GLU A 592 -28.30 13.85 -9.21
C GLU A 592 -28.76 12.42 -8.84
N ALA A 593 -28.39 11.43 -9.65
CA ALA A 593 -28.78 10.03 -9.41
C ALA A 593 -28.13 9.42 -8.17
N VAL A 594 -26.83 9.66 -7.95
CA VAL A 594 -26.10 9.20 -6.75
C VAL A 594 -26.63 9.93 -5.51
N THR A 595 -26.85 11.24 -5.59
CA THR A 595 -27.40 12.02 -4.48
C THR A 595 -28.80 11.55 -4.10
N ALA A 596 -29.65 11.23 -5.08
CA ALA A 596 -30.97 10.66 -4.82
C ALA A 596 -30.88 9.30 -4.10
N LEU A 597 -29.99 8.40 -4.54
CA LEU A 597 -29.77 7.12 -3.86
C LEU A 597 -29.30 7.30 -2.40
N ILE A 598 -28.38 8.24 -2.16
CA ILE A 598 -27.89 8.52 -0.81
C ILE A 598 -28.97 9.18 0.05
N GLY A 599 -29.79 10.06 -0.51
CA GLY A 599 -30.96 10.61 0.17
C GLY A 599 -31.97 9.52 0.57
N ASP A 600 -32.24 8.57 -0.33
CA ASP A 600 -33.05 7.39 -0.07
C ASP A 600 -32.47 6.52 1.06
N LEU A 601 -31.14 6.29 1.05
CA LEU A 601 -30.44 5.55 2.11
C LEU A 601 -30.54 6.25 3.47
N HIS A 602 -30.40 7.59 3.47
CA HIS A 602 -30.55 8.42 4.66
C HIS A 602 -31.97 8.41 5.22
N ASN A 603 -32.99 8.37 4.35
CA ASN A 603 -34.39 8.26 4.76
C ASN A 603 -34.70 6.92 5.44
N GLU A 604 -34.02 5.85 5.01
CA GLU A 604 -34.08 4.54 5.66
C GLU A 604 -33.28 4.48 6.98
N GLY A 605 -32.61 5.57 7.37
CA GLY A 605 -31.89 5.68 8.65
C GLY A 605 -30.44 5.18 8.60
N TYR A 606 -29.87 5.03 7.40
CA TYR A 606 -28.49 4.58 7.21
C TYR A 606 -27.60 5.69 6.63
N VAL A 607 -26.30 5.59 6.85
CA VAL A 607 -25.24 6.40 6.22
C VAL A 607 -24.21 5.46 5.59
N HIS A 608 -23.50 5.94 4.55
CA HIS A 608 -22.44 5.18 3.90
C HIS A 608 -21.07 5.39 4.56
N GLY A 609 -20.72 6.65 4.85
CA GLY A 609 -19.53 7.06 5.60
C GLY A 609 -18.22 7.12 4.83
N ASP A 610 -18.09 6.41 3.71
CA ASP A 610 -16.89 6.41 2.86
C ASP A 610 -17.21 6.61 1.37
N LEU A 611 -18.05 7.60 1.03
CA LEU A 611 -18.34 7.92 -0.38
C LEU A 611 -17.12 8.56 -1.04
N ARG A 612 -16.61 7.95 -2.11
CA ARG A 612 -15.45 8.46 -2.87
C ARG A 612 -15.36 7.79 -4.24
N ASP A 613 -14.49 8.30 -5.08
CA ASP A 613 -14.26 7.86 -6.47
C ASP A 613 -13.95 6.37 -6.57
N VAL A 614 -13.15 5.83 -5.64
CA VAL A 614 -12.82 4.39 -5.61
C VAL A 614 -14.00 3.50 -5.24
N ASN A 615 -15.02 4.05 -4.57
CA ASN A 615 -16.21 3.33 -4.13
C ASN A 615 -17.42 3.52 -5.06
N LEU A 616 -17.27 4.33 -6.12
CA LEU A 616 -18.27 4.53 -7.16
C LEU A 616 -17.79 3.93 -8.48
N LEU A 617 -18.51 2.93 -8.96
CA LEU A 617 -18.28 2.30 -10.24
C LEU A 617 -19.30 2.79 -11.26
N VAL A 618 -18.87 3.05 -12.48
CA VAL A 618 -19.75 3.45 -13.60
C VAL A 618 -19.58 2.50 -14.77
N ARG A 619 -20.66 2.24 -15.50
CA ARG A 619 -20.64 1.46 -16.73
C ARG A 619 -21.21 2.30 -17.86
N HIS A 620 -20.60 2.16 -19.04
CA HIS A 620 -21.01 2.91 -20.23
C HIS A 620 -21.79 2.04 -21.20
N ASP A 621 -22.64 2.69 -21.99
CA ASP A 621 -23.25 2.09 -23.16
C ASP A 621 -22.30 2.05 -24.37
N ALA A 622 -22.82 1.62 -25.52
CA ALA A 622 -22.05 1.55 -26.77
C ALA A 622 -21.67 2.93 -27.34
N GLN A 623 -22.31 4.00 -26.84
CA GLN A 623 -22.05 5.40 -27.21
C GLN A 623 -21.14 6.09 -26.19
N ASP A 624 -20.54 5.32 -25.27
CA ASP A 624 -19.63 5.78 -24.23
C ASP A 624 -20.26 6.71 -23.18
N LYS A 625 -21.60 6.75 -23.12
CA LYS A 625 -22.35 7.50 -22.10
C LYS A 625 -22.51 6.67 -20.85
N ILE A 626 -22.54 7.31 -19.70
CA ILE A 626 -22.86 6.64 -18.42
C ILE A 626 -24.27 6.05 -18.52
N LYS A 627 -24.34 4.72 -18.47
CA LYS A 627 -25.60 3.96 -18.49
C LYS A 627 -26.11 3.70 -17.09
N ASP A 628 -25.20 3.36 -16.18
CA ASP A 628 -25.52 2.99 -14.81
C ASP A 628 -24.28 3.08 -13.91
N PHE A 629 -24.53 3.02 -12.60
CA PHE A 629 -23.50 3.05 -11.58
C PHE A 629 -23.78 2.04 -10.47
N MET A 630 -22.72 1.64 -9.79
CA MET A 630 -22.74 0.76 -8.61
C MET A 630 -21.93 1.43 -7.49
N LEU A 631 -22.51 1.46 -6.30
CA LEU A 631 -21.83 1.79 -5.07
C LEU A 631 -21.27 0.50 -4.44
N ILE A 632 -20.03 0.56 -3.99
CA ILE A 632 -19.33 -0.55 -3.32
C ILE A 632 -18.73 -0.07 -2.00
N ASP A 633 -18.28 -1.04 -1.18
CA ASP A 633 -17.58 -0.82 0.08
C ASP A 633 -18.43 -0.23 1.24
N PHE A 634 -19.28 -1.10 1.81
CA PHE A 634 -20.18 -0.78 2.94
C PHE A 634 -19.56 -1.07 4.31
N ASP A 635 -18.23 -1.08 4.44
CA ASP A 635 -17.54 -1.40 5.71
C ASP A 635 -17.80 -0.32 6.77
N TRP A 636 -17.90 0.93 6.34
CA TRP A 636 -18.10 2.07 7.23
C TRP A 636 -19.57 2.41 7.40
N ALA A 637 -20.43 1.89 6.52
CA ALA A 637 -21.85 2.14 6.52
C ALA A 637 -22.53 1.57 7.79
N GLY A 638 -23.74 2.06 8.07
CA GLY A 638 -24.56 1.58 9.17
C GLY A 638 -25.59 2.61 9.61
N GLU A 639 -26.29 2.33 10.71
CA GLU A 639 -27.33 3.21 11.24
C GLU A 639 -26.74 4.56 11.69
N VAL A 640 -27.45 5.65 11.38
CA VAL A 640 -27.09 6.99 11.84
C VAL A 640 -27.09 7.04 13.37
N HIS A 641 -26.17 7.79 13.98
CA HIS A 641 -25.98 7.93 15.44
C HIS A 641 -25.51 6.68 16.19
N LYS A 642 -25.44 5.51 15.54
CA LYS A 642 -24.81 4.30 16.11
C LYS A 642 -23.44 4.02 15.51
N THR A 643 -23.28 4.35 14.23
CA THR A 643 -22.08 4.08 13.46
C THR A 643 -21.02 5.15 13.68
N ARG A 644 -19.77 4.73 13.92
CA ARG A 644 -18.60 5.61 14.13
C ARG A 644 -17.51 5.34 13.10
N TYR A 645 -16.72 6.36 12.78
CA TYR A 645 -15.53 6.20 11.97
C TYR A 645 -14.53 5.23 12.63
N PRO A 646 -13.84 4.39 11.83
CA PRO A 646 -12.77 3.54 12.34
C PRO A 646 -11.60 4.37 12.87
N ARG A 647 -10.64 3.71 13.51
CA ARG A 647 -9.35 4.35 13.85
C ARG A 647 -8.52 4.53 12.58
N LEU A 648 -7.63 5.54 12.57
CA LEU A 648 -6.74 5.90 11.47
C LEU A 648 -7.49 6.33 10.21
N VAL A 649 -8.52 7.17 10.36
CA VAL A 649 -9.18 7.81 9.20
C VAL A 649 -8.15 8.64 8.43
N ASP A 650 -7.90 8.28 7.17
CA ASP A 650 -7.01 9.05 6.30
C ASP A 650 -7.65 10.39 5.91
N ARG A 651 -7.12 11.47 6.46
CA ARG A 651 -7.50 12.86 6.17
C ARG A 651 -6.40 13.62 5.41
N GLU A 652 -5.25 12.98 5.16
CA GLU A 652 -4.11 13.59 4.48
C GLU A 652 -4.23 13.43 2.96
N LEU A 653 -4.59 12.23 2.48
CA LEU A 653 -4.68 11.96 1.04
C LEU A 653 -6.10 12.00 0.49
N VAL A 654 -7.09 11.90 1.39
CA VAL A 654 -8.51 11.98 1.07
C VAL A 654 -9.07 13.19 1.80
N ARG A 655 -9.59 14.17 1.03
CA ARG A 655 -10.33 15.30 1.58
C ARG A 655 -11.59 14.74 2.25
N ARG A 656 -11.78 15.05 3.53
CA ARG A 656 -12.90 14.55 4.35
C ARG A 656 -13.55 15.68 5.14
N PRO A 657 -14.84 15.53 5.52
CA PRO A 657 -15.54 16.45 6.40
C PRO A 657 -14.77 16.74 7.69
N SER A 658 -14.97 17.93 8.26
CA SER A 658 -14.27 18.34 9.49
C SER A 658 -14.55 17.40 10.68
N GLY A 659 -15.78 16.87 10.75
CA GLY A 659 -16.25 15.90 11.76
C GLY A 659 -15.87 14.45 11.51
N ALA A 660 -15.27 14.12 10.35
CA ALA A 660 -14.84 12.76 10.03
C ALA A 660 -13.52 12.39 10.70
N GLN A 661 -13.58 12.11 12.00
CA GLN A 661 -12.43 11.81 12.85
C GLN A 661 -12.58 10.45 13.55
N ASP A 662 -11.45 9.87 13.96
CA ASP A 662 -11.38 8.58 14.66
C ASP A 662 -12.41 8.48 15.80
N GLY A 663 -13.28 7.48 15.73
CA GLY A 663 -14.28 7.21 16.77
C GLY A 663 -15.46 8.19 16.82
N MET A 664 -15.49 9.24 15.98
CA MET A 664 -16.64 10.14 15.88
C MET A 664 -17.76 9.51 15.06
N GLU A 665 -18.99 9.98 15.28
CA GLU A 665 -20.16 9.47 14.57
C GLU A 665 -20.11 9.79 13.08
N ILE A 666 -20.64 8.88 12.27
CA ILE A 666 -20.86 9.11 10.85
C ILE A 666 -22.24 9.73 10.70
N LEU A 667 -22.28 10.98 10.21
CA LEU A 667 -23.50 11.77 10.04
C LEU A 667 -23.90 11.84 8.56
N LYS A 668 -25.18 12.13 8.31
CA LYS A 668 -25.71 12.33 6.94
C LYS A 668 -24.98 13.44 6.19
N ASP A 669 -24.70 14.55 6.86
CA ASP A 669 -23.98 15.68 6.27
C ASP A 669 -22.57 15.28 5.79
N HIS A 670 -21.93 14.31 6.46
CA HIS A 670 -20.63 13.82 6.01
C HIS A 670 -20.71 13.14 4.64
N ASP A 671 -21.76 12.36 4.38
CA ASP A 671 -21.97 11.75 3.06
C ASP A 671 -22.21 12.82 1.99
N LEU A 672 -23.00 13.86 2.30
CA LEU A 672 -23.29 14.96 1.38
C LEU A 672 -22.04 15.79 1.05
N GLU A 673 -21.22 16.09 2.06
CA GLU A 673 -19.94 16.76 1.86
C GLU A 673 -18.97 15.90 1.02
N MET A 674 -18.92 14.58 1.26
CA MET A 674 -18.11 13.67 0.46
C MET A 674 -18.59 13.59 -1.01
N LEU A 675 -19.90 13.58 -1.26
CA LEU A 675 -20.45 13.70 -2.62
C LEU A 675 -20.05 15.02 -3.26
N HIS A 676 -20.12 16.12 -2.52
CA HIS A 676 -19.66 17.41 -3.02
C HIS A 676 -18.18 17.36 -3.43
N PHE A 677 -17.30 16.82 -2.59
CA PHE A 677 -15.87 16.67 -2.94
C PHE A 677 -15.63 15.75 -4.13
N LEU A 678 -16.48 14.73 -4.31
CA LEU A 678 -16.39 13.77 -5.40
C LEU A 678 -16.72 14.40 -6.76
N PHE A 679 -17.78 15.20 -6.83
CA PHE A 679 -18.24 15.83 -8.08
C PHE A 679 -17.63 17.23 -8.31
N HIS A 680 -17.15 17.90 -7.26
CA HIS A 680 -16.58 19.25 -7.28
C HIS A 680 -15.16 19.30 -6.67
N PRO A 681 -14.17 18.59 -7.24
CA PRO A 681 -12.85 18.42 -6.64
C PRO A 681 -11.98 19.69 -6.57
N TYR A 682 -12.37 20.79 -7.25
CA TYR A 682 -11.64 22.06 -7.31
C TYR A 682 -12.31 23.21 -6.53
N GLY A 683 -13.35 22.90 -5.75
CA GLY A 683 -14.11 23.85 -4.93
C GLY A 683 -13.50 24.13 -3.56
#